data_AF-A0AAW0AS65-F1
#
_entry.id   AF-A0AAW0AS65-F1
#
_cell.length_a   1.000
_cell.length_b   1.000
_cell.length_c   1.000
_cell.angle_alpha   90.00
_cell.angle_beta   90.00
_cell.angle_gamma   90.00
#
_symmetry.space_group_name_H-M   'P 1'
#
loop_
_entity.id
_entity.type
_entity.pdbx_description
1 polymer ?
#
loop_
_entity_poly.entity_id
_entity_poly.type
_entity_poly.pdbx_seq_one_letter_code
_entity_poly.pdbx_strand_id
1 'polypeptide(L)'
;MSPTLLAGNAQPLLTAMVAGQSSQPPPTPTTLPPASTHPSVAQSQPPAASAPATSVPVIQPYQSLRTAPSSLPVQLPPLPQPASSSSASLTSVVNQARLSHAASSLPRQPALPRRRPRGNATAPPSLPRVPDIASCMTTSGNLSTIRTMNVIYPPQEDESEADLYLMRFLWESFCRVMGTLGLIVLQNSDTTTSLIDHIQNIAQELRSRDTAHENQPLAPLYVVNRGVPRPSDNQVRLRRTPLRATATLGELAANRVQYAVPGLCIVNFEGQNYLVLHYVMRQSALTASLSLGESQSPYPHADGESSCGESDSEDDLGLEVDDDDDEFENSFQSPPPTQPGTRVLRSIAITGGLGRSHAPLPAPTVPSVPAFPSRLWIAPFMPQRNDQLSATMFSSDIYQAATSGTAPRSVIYRANSVSEAADQLLATVAQCVDDGDFTAVLSDDQSALITDPDTGRVVSSGEGIMREILYAAFQKTLSTSEQWLTSRVDDNLSLLFVRSSGFGAFSSGPRQKMIGIAGAVWALMMVKGLAPHPIDPALLQFLLNDCDFNSLDRRFIAEWHPVLTHVLDTWIAAGPTGNISTPLIKSYLASWMGLEVSAFMDRDEATHDAIPIELLYRAVVGSELPSHIDVATLARNFRLPCRNGFTLTRYIRGLSGGSDRFITNVMASAVGALSLVSRLAFRADDALAEPISEAMGGESLADILTDYLMGSGIPCPDLFEEARGQGLFPDVVDLSLIDRDNFRAQMWTWAVSGAPFLARDLGSIKVILVDDNDALYLG
;
A
#
# COMPACT_ATOMS: atom_id res chain seq x y z
N MET A 1 23.85 59.42 -21.99
CA MET A 1 24.62 58.70 -23.03
C MET A 1 24.42 57.22 -22.79
N SER A 2 23.65 56.57 -23.65
CA SER A 2 23.21 55.18 -23.59
C SER A 2 24.20 54.26 -24.33
N PRO A 3 24.15 52.94 -24.06
CA PRO A 3 24.11 51.98 -25.16
C PRO A 3 23.02 50.91 -24.92
N THR A 4 21.97 50.84 -25.75
CA THR A 4 21.82 50.04 -26.99
C THR A 4 21.65 48.53 -26.73
N LEU A 5 20.37 48.13 -26.66
CA LEU A 5 19.85 46.77 -26.69
C LEU A 5 19.83 46.21 -28.12
N LEU A 6 20.28 44.96 -28.30
CA LEU A 6 20.01 44.15 -29.49
C LEU A 6 19.27 42.88 -29.04
N ALA A 7 18.00 42.79 -29.40
CA ALA A 7 17.15 41.62 -29.22
C ALA A 7 17.20 40.77 -30.50
N GLY A 8 17.54 39.48 -30.36
CA GLY A 8 17.47 38.47 -31.42
C GLY A 8 16.22 37.62 -31.24
N ASN A 9 15.26 37.76 -32.15
CA ASN A 9 14.11 36.89 -32.32
C ASN A 9 14.52 35.60 -33.03
N ALA A 10 14.19 34.44 -32.45
CA ALA A 10 14.20 33.15 -33.13
C ALA A 10 12.76 32.60 -33.20
N GLN A 11 12.21 32.51 -34.41
CA GLN A 11 11.01 31.73 -34.73
C GLN A 11 11.42 30.37 -35.30
N PRO A 12 10.67 29.28 -35.04
CA PRO A 12 10.93 27.99 -35.66
C PRO A 12 10.26 27.85 -37.03
N LEU A 13 11.04 27.33 -37.98
CA LEU A 13 10.64 26.90 -39.32
C LEU A 13 9.79 25.61 -39.23
N LEU A 14 8.58 25.66 -39.77
CA LEU A 14 7.72 24.52 -40.05
C LEU A 14 7.52 24.46 -41.57
N THR A 15 8.12 23.46 -42.23
CA THR A 15 8.00 23.23 -43.67
C THR A 15 6.84 22.31 -43.98
N ALA A 16 6.01 22.75 -44.93
CA ALA A 16 4.83 22.09 -45.45
C ALA A 16 5.14 21.23 -46.70
N MET A 17 4.38 20.15 -46.89
CA MET A 17 3.91 19.63 -48.20
C MET A 17 2.48 19.09 -47.95
N VAL A 18 1.40 19.74 -48.42
CA VAL A 18 0.75 19.62 -49.76
C VAL A 18 0.30 18.17 -50.05
N ALA A 19 -0.90 17.85 -50.53
CA ALA A 19 -2.25 18.39 -50.60
C ALA A 19 -3.11 17.23 -51.17
N GLY A 20 -4.37 17.10 -50.74
CA GLY A 20 -5.28 16.08 -51.30
C GLY A 20 -6.72 16.39 -50.92
N GLN A 21 -7.42 17.10 -51.79
CA GLN A 21 -8.81 17.54 -51.65
C GLN A 21 -9.80 16.38 -51.79
N SER A 22 -10.82 16.30 -50.92
CA SER A 22 -12.20 16.08 -51.34
C SER A 22 -13.17 16.56 -50.25
N SER A 23 -13.89 17.65 -50.53
CA SER A 23 -14.93 18.24 -49.70
C SER A 23 -16.27 17.56 -49.96
N GLN A 24 -16.89 16.99 -48.92
CA GLN A 24 -18.33 16.72 -48.87
C GLN A 24 -18.95 17.52 -47.71
N PRO A 25 -20.07 18.23 -47.91
CA PRO A 25 -20.75 18.99 -46.86
C PRO A 25 -21.61 18.09 -45.96
N PRO A 26 -21.83 18.47 -44.68
CA PRO A 26 -22.60 17.68 -43.72
C PRO A 26 -24.11 17.74 -44.00
N PRO A 27 -24.87 16.66 -43.77
CA PRO A 27 -26.32 16.68 -43.88
C PRO A 27 -26.97 17.41 -42.70
N THR A 28 -27.94 18.26 -43.05
CA THR A 28 -28.91 18.95 -42.19
C THR A 28 -29.74 17.96 -41.36
N PRO A 29 -30.14 18.32 -40.13
CA PRO A 29 -30.98 17.46 -39.29
C PRO A 29 -32.44 17.45 -39.78
N THR A 30 -32.95 16.26 -40.03
CA THR A 30 -34.35 15.98 -40.38
C THR A 30 -35.26 16.24 -39.18
N THR A 31 -36.20 17.16 -39.38
CA THR A 31 -37.37 17.43 -38.54
C THR A 31 -38.30 16.21 -38.47
N LEU A 32 -38.60 15.74 -37.26
CA LEU A 32 -39.67 14.77 -37.00
C LEU A 32 -40.99 15.51 -36.68
N PRO A 33 -42.15 14.93 -37.07
CA PRO A 33 -43.46 15.57 -36.98
C PRO A 33 -44.11 15.45 -35.58
N PRO A 34 -45.12 16.28 -35.27
CA PRO A 34 -45.76 16.30 -33.96
C PRO A 34 -46.80 15.18 -33.84
N ALA A 35 -46.71 14.38 -32.77
CA ALA A 35 -47.71 13.39 -32.42
C ALA A 35 -48.60 13.88 -31.27
N SER A 36 -49.84 14.20 -31.65
CA SER A 36 -51.11 13.92 -30.96
C SER A 36 -51.22 14.09 -29.44
N THR A 37 -51.94 15.15 -29.08
CA THR A 37 -52.82 15.29 -27.91
C THR A 37 -53.87 14.17 -27.80
N HIS A 38 -54.13 13.68 -26.58
CA HIS A 38 -55.43 13.32 -25.96
C HIS A 38 -55.20 12.33 -24.76
N PRO A 39 -56.16 12.12 -23.85
CA PRO A 39 -56.75 13.09 -22.93
C PRO A 39 -56.61 12.65 -21.46
N SER A 40 -56.90 13.61 -20.57
CA SER A 40 -57.05 13.45 -19.13
C SER A 40 -58.07 12.37 -18.75
N VAL A 41 -57.69 11.40 -17.90
CA VAL A 41 -58.62 10.53 -17.18
C VAL A 41 -58.33 10.67 -15.69
N ALA A 42 -59.29 11.28 -15.00
CA ALA A 42 -59.43 11.28 -13.56
C ALA A 42 -59.98 9.93 -13.07
N GLN A 43 -59.42 9.42 -11.98
CA GLN A 43 -59.99 8.46 -11.00
C GLN A 43 -58.82 7.98 -10.12
N SER A 44 -58.89 7.76 -8.82
CA SER A 44 -59.86 7.99 -7.76
C SER A 44 -59.15 7.44 -6.51
N GLN A 45 -59.14 8.19 -5.40
CA GLN A 45 -58.61 7.71 -4.12
C GLN A 45 -59.35 6.46 -3.63
N PRO A 46 -58.65 5.54 -2.94
CA PRO A 46 -59.26 4.77 -1.87
C PRO A 46 -58.57 5.02 -0.51
N PRO A 47 -59.24 4.67 0.60
CA PRO A 47 -59.12 5.36 1.87
C PRO A 47 -58.01 4.81 2.79
N ALA A 48 -57.65 5.66 3.75
CA ALA A 48 -56.77 5.37 4.86
C ALA A 48 -57.25 4.18 5.69
N ALA A 49 -56.35 3.20 5.89
CA ALA A 49 -56.50 2.15 6.89
C ALA A 49 -55.45 2.35 7.99
N SER A 50 -55.97 2.57 9.20
CA SER A 50 -55.29 2.64 10.48
C SER A 50 -54.53 1.34 10.82
N ALA A 51 -53.23 1.45 11.11
CA ALA A 51 -52.42 0.36 11.66
C ALA A 51 -52.55 0.30 13.19
N PRO A 52 -52.60 -0.90 13.81
CA PRO A 52 -52.61 -1.04 15.26
C PRO A 52 -51.18 -1.00 15.85
N ALA A 53 -51.09 -0.38 17.03
CA ALA A 53 -49.90 -0.31 17.87
C ALA A 53 -49.43 -1.71 18.28
N THR A 54 -48.14 -1.99 18.10
CA THR A 54 -47.48 -3.19 18.64
C THR A 54 -46.54 -2.75 19.77
N SER A 55 -46.80 -3.31 20.94
CA SER A 55 -46.11 -3.05 22.21
C SER A 55 -44.66 -3.55 22.22
N VAL A 56 -43.77 -2.71 22.76
CA VAL A 56 -42.37 -3.01 23.09
C VAL A 56 -42.29 -3.92 24.33
N PRO A 57 -41.53 -5.03 24.32
CA PRO A 57 -41.15 -5.69 25.55
C PRO A 57 -39.86 -5.08 26.14
N VAL A 58 -39.97 -4.66 27.40
CA VAL A 58 -38.90 -4.21 28.28
C VAL A 58 -37.98 -5.39 28.61
N ILE A 59 -36.68 -5.27 28.31
CA ILE A 59 -35.64 -6.21 28.76
C ILE A 59 -34.95 -5.61 29.98
N GLN A 60 -35.02 -6.31 31.11
CA GLN A 60 -34.29 -5.99 32.34
C GLN A 60 -32.83 -6.48 32.28
N PRO A 61 -31.90 -5.83 33.00
CA PRO A 61 -30.47 -6.13 32.95
C PRO A 61 -30.11 -7.37 33.80
N TYR A 62 -29.21 -8.20 33.26
CA TYR A 62 -28.66 -9.37 33.92
C TYR A 62 -27.57 -8.95 34.93
N GLN A 63 -27.76 -9.30 36.20
CA GLN A 63 -26.78 -9.08 37.28
C GLN A 63 -25.81 -10.27 37.39
N SER A 64 -24.52 -9.95 37.43
CA SER A 64 -23.42 -10.88 37.72
C SER A 64 -23.27 -11.14 39.22
N LEU A 65 -22.98 -12.39 39.61
CA LEU A 65 -22.46 -12.70 40.95
C LEU A 65 -21.22 -13.60 40.87
N ARG A 66 -20.21 -13.18 41.64
CA ARG A 66 -18.89 -13.75 41.88
C ARG A 66 -18.91 -14.86 42.96
N THR A 67 -17.89 -15.74 42.92
CA THR A 67 -17.12 -16.39 44.02
C THR A 67 -17.88 -17.29 45.04
N ALA A 68 -17.38 -18.40 45.60
CA ALA A 68 -16.13 -19.19 45.55
C ALA A 68 -16.44 -20.59 46.21
N PRO A 69 -15.55 -21.25 46.98
CA PRO A 69 -14.81 -22.47 46.62
C PRO A 69 -15.25 -23.74 47.41
N SER A 70 -14.90 -24.95 46.92
CA SER A 70 -14.86 -26.15 47.79
C SER A 70 -14.02 -27.28 47.21
N SER A 71 -13.55 -28.12 48.12
CA SER A 71 -12.36 -28.97 48.11
C SER A 71 -12.69 -30.47 48.20
N LEU A 72 -11.80 -31.31 47.64
CA LEU A 72 -11.58 -32.77 47.86
C LEU A 72 -12.60 -33.78 47.28
N PRO A 73 -12.26 -35.08 47.11
CA PRO A 73 -10.98 -35.72 46.74
C PRO A 73 -11.11 -36.62 45.48
N VAL A 74 -10.01 -36.84 44.76
CA VAL A 74 -9.95 -37.71 43.57
C VAL A 74 -9.76 -39.18 43.99
N GLN A 75 -10.71 -40.04 43.62
CA GLN A 75 -10.55 -41.51 43.64
C GLN A 75 -10.19 -42.00 42.23
N LEU A 76 -9.02 -42.61 42.09
CA LEU A 76 -8.56 -43.29 40.87
C LEU A 76 -9.22 -44.67 40.74
N PRO A 77 -9.82 -45.03 39.60
CA PRO A 77 -10.22 -46.41 39.31
C PRO A 77 -9.04 -47.22 38.70
N PRO A 78 -9.09 -48.57 38.78
CA PRO A 78 -7.92 -49.43 38.56
C PRO A 78 -7.60 -49.69 37.08
N LEU A 79 -6.30 -49.88 36.80
CA LEU A 79 -5.78 -50.33 35.50
C LEU A 79 -6.28 -51.75 35.14
N PRO A 80 -6.69 -52.00 33.88
CA PRO A 80 -6.79 -53.35 33.34
C PRO A 80 -5.49 -53.80 32.66
N GLN A 81 -5.11 -55.05 32.93
CA GLN A 81 -4.03 -55.81 32.28
C GLN A 81 -4.32 -56.12 30.80
N PRO A 82 -3.30 -56.42 29.99
CA PRO A 82 -3.43 -56.48 28.54
C PRO A 82 -3.90 -57.87 28.06
N ALA A 83 -4.91 -57.89 27.20
CA ALA A 83 -5.22 -59.03 26.35
C ALA A 83 -4.80 -58.72 24.90
N SER A 84 -4.31 -59.77 24.26
CA SER A 84 -3.51 -59.81 23.05
C SER A 84 -4.21 -59.46 21.73
N SER A 85 -3.36 -59.02 20.79
CA SER A 85 -3.45 -59.16 19.32
C SER A 85 -4.52 -58.38 18.54
N SER A 86 -4.16 -57.18 18.08
CA SER A 86 -4.10 -56.81 16.66
C SER A 86 -3.50 -55.41 16.53
N SER A 87 -2.58 -55.22 15.59
CA SER A 87 -1.79 -53.98 15.42
C SER A 87 -2.64 -52.83 14.89
N ALA A 88 -3.35 -52.14 15.77
CA ALA A 88 -3.86 -50.80 15.52
C ALA A 88 -2.72 -49.80 15.72
N SER A 89 -2.49 -48.93 14.73
CA SER A 89 -1.51 -47.83 14.81
C SER A 89 -1.74 -47.02 16.09
N LEU A 90 -0.66 -46.70 16.83
CA LEU A 90 -0.66 -45.88 18.05
C LEU A 90 -1.47 -44.58 17.87
N THR A 91 -1.49 -44.01 16.66
CA THR A 91 -2.27 -42.82 16.31
C THR A 91 -3.78 -43.04 16.43
N SER A 92 -4.27 -44.24 16.10
CA SER A 92 -5.69 -44.62 16.23
C SER A 92 -6.09 -44.70 17.70
N VAL A 93 -5.24 -45.29 18.54
CA VAL A 93 -5.50 -45.45 19.98
C VAL A 93 -5.47 -44.08 20.68
N VAL A 94 -4.52 -43.22 20.33
CA VAL A 94 -4.43 -41.85 20.86
C VAL A 94 -5.61 -40.99 20.41
N ASN A 95 -6.07 -41.11 19.16
CA ASN A 95 -7.24 -40.40 18.68
C ASN A 95 -8.54 -40.89 19.34
N GLN A 96 -8.65 -42.20 19.58
CA GLN A 96 -9.81 -42.78 20.27
C GLN A 96 -9.82 -42.40 21.76
N ALA A 97 -8.66 -42.33 22.40
CA ALA A 97 -8.49 -41.81 23.76
C ALA A 97 -8.85 -40.32 23.83
N ARG A 98 -8.39 -39.48 22.88
CA ARG A 98 -8.75 -38.05 22.80
C ARG A 98 -10.26 -37.84 22.60
N LEU A 99 -10.90 -38.62 21.73
CA LEU A 99 -12.35 -38.56 21.52
C LEU A 99 -13.14 -38.99 22.77
N SER A 100 -12.66 -40.02 23.49
CA SER A 100 -13.28 -40.46 24.75
C SER A 100 -13.11 -39.43 25.87
N HIS A 101 -11.97 -38.74 25.92
CA HIS A 101 -11.69 -37.69 26.91
C HIS A 101 -12.52 -36.43 26.64
N ALA A 102 -12.64 -36.02 25.36
CA ALA A 102 -13.48 -34.90 24.93
C ALA A 102 -14.98 -35.13 25.21
N ALA A 103 -15.44 -36.38 25.15
CA ALA A 103 -16.81 -36.75 25.52
C ALA A 103 -17.07 -36.67 27.04
N SER A 104 -16.02 -36.70 27.87
CA SER A 104 -16.12 -36.62 29.33
C SER A 104 -15.95 -35.20 29.89
N SER A 105 -15.29 -34.30 29.15
CA SER A 105 -14.93 -32.95 29.60
C SER A 105 -15.89 -31.85 29.16
N LEU A 106 -16.94 -32.15 28.38
CA LEU A 106 -17.97 -31.18 27.99
C LEU A 106 -19.19 -31.25 28.91
N PRO A 107 -19.67 -30.13 29.47
CA PRO A 107 -20.87 -30.11 30.30
C PRO A 107 -22.08 -30.59 29.48
N ARG A 108 -22.77 -31.63 29.97
CA ARG A 108 -24.00 -32.15 29.34
C ARG A 108 -25.04 -31.04 29.22
N GLN A 109 -25.36 -30.66 27.98
CA GLN A 109 -26.49 -29.77 27.73
C GLN A 109 -27.80 -30.42 28.22
N PRO A 110 -28.73 -29.64 28.80
CA PRO A 110 -30.02 -30.14 29.24
C PRO A 110 -30.83 -30.69 28.06
N ALA A 111 -31.56 -31.78 28.31
CA ALA A 111 -32.32 -32.50 27.30
C ALA A 111 -33.40 -31.61 26.65
N LEU A 112 -33.21 -31.31 25.36
CA LEU A 112 -34.23 -30.62 24.56
C LEU A 112 -35.43 -31.53 24.26
N PRO A 113 -36.65 -30.97 24.17
CA PRO A 113 -37.88 -31.72 24.00
C PRO A 113 -37.97 -32.43 22.65
N ARG A 114 -38.61 -33.60 22.68
CA ARG A 114 -38.70 -34.60 21.60
C ARG A 114 -39.30 -34.09 20.29
N ARG A 115 -38.61 -34.50 19.20
CA ARG A 115 -39.09 -34.90 17.86
C ARG A 115 -39.95 -33.89 17.07
N ARG A 116 -39.29 -33.17 16.17
CA ARG A 116 -39.83 -32.88 14.83
C ARG A 116 -39.27 -33.89 13.82
N PRO A 117 -40.03 -34.31 12.80
CA PRO A 117 -39.57 -35.26 11.80
C PRO A 117 -38.39 -34.66 11.03
N ARG A 118 -37.27 -35.38 10.95
CA ARG A 118 -36.12 -35.01 10.11
C ARG A 118 -36.56 -35.10 8.65
N GLY A 119 -36.54 -33.97 7.95
CA GLY A 119 -36.65 -33.96 6.49
C GLY A 119 -35.48 -34.72 5.86
N ASN A 120 -35.66 -35.14 4.61
CA ASN A 120 -34.64 -35.84 3.83
C ASN A 120 -33.34 -35.01 3.81
N ALA A 121 -32.22 -35.64 4.15
CA ALA A 121 -30.92 -35.00 4.15
C ALA A 121 -30.57 -34.58 2.71
N THR A 122 -30.54 -33.27 2.47
CA THR A 122 -29.94 -32.71 1.26
C THR A 122 -28.45 -33.01 1.30
N ALA A 123 -27.94 -33.71 0.29
CA ALA A 123 -26.51 -33.96 0.17
C ALA A 123 -25.76 -32.62 0.15
N PRO A 124 -24.65 -32.47 0.89
CA PRO A 124 -23.87 -31.25 0.84
C PRO A 124 -23.40 -31.00 -0.60
N PRO A 125 -23.31 -29.74 -1.05
CA PRO A 125 -22.79 -29.42 -2.37
C PRO A 125 -21.40 -30.04 -2.51
N SER A 126 -21.18 -30.82 -3.57
CA SER A 126 -19.89 -31.45 -3.84
C SER A 126 -18.83 -30.36 -4.01
N LEU A 127 -17.73 -30.45 -3.28
CA LEU A 127 -16.57 -29.57 -3.46
C LEU A 127 -16.15 -29.58 -4.95
N PRO A 128 -15.79 -28.42 -5.51
CA PRO A 128 -15.31 -28.34 -6.88
C PRO A 128 -14.15 -29.33 -7.05
N ARG A 129 -14.26 -30.22 -8.03
CA ARG A 129 -13.21 -31.21 -8.32
C ARG A 129 -11.98 -30.45 -8.82
N VAL A 130 -10.86 -30.61 -8.11
CA VAL A 130 -9.56 -30.13 -8.59
C VAL A 130 -9.27 -30.86 -9.90
N PRO A 131 -9.00 -30.14 -11.01
CA PRO A 131 -8.70 -30.78 -12.28
C PRO A 131 -7.44 -31.63 -12.15
N ASP A 132 -7.51 -32.87 -12.64
CA ASP A 132 -6.43 -33.85 -12.60
C ASP A 132 -5.70 -33.90 -13.95
N ILE A 133 -4.46 -34.38 -13.96
CA ILE A 133 -3.61 -34.47 -15.17
C ILE A 133 -4.29 -35.28 -16.28
N ALA A 134 -5.10 -36.28 -15.91
CA ALA A 134 -5.89 -37.07 -16.84
C ALA A 134 -6.84 -36.22 -17.69
N SER A 135 -7.28 -35.05 -17.18
CA SER A 135 -8.15 -34.13 -17.92
C SER A 135 -7.41 -33.29 -18.97
N CYS A 136 -6.07 -33.24 -18.92
CA CYS A 136 -5.22 -32.63 -19.94
C CYS A 136 -4.89 -33.61 -21.07
N MET A 137 -5.11 -34.91 -20.86
CA MET A 137 -4.78 -35.97 -21.81
C MET A 137 -5.99 -36.34 -22.67
N THR A 138 -5.76 -36.61 -23.94
CA THR A 138 -6.75 -37.16 -24.86
C THR A 138 -6.18 -38.41 -25.52
N THR A 139 -6.88 -39.53 -25.40
CA THR A 139 -6.46 -40.79 -26.05
C THR A 139 -7.33 -41.03 -27.26
N SER A 140 -6.72 -41.04 -28.46
CA SER A 140 -7.39 -41.34 -29.72
C SER A 140 -6.66 -42.50 -30.40
N GLY A 141 -7.24 -43.70 -30.31
CA GLY A 141 -6.58 -44.93 -30.78
C GLY A 141 -5.33 -45.27 -29.96
N ASN A 142 -4.20 -45.50 -30.65
CA ASN A 142 -2.91 -45.83 -30.02
C ASN A 142 -2.08 -44.60 -29.64
N LEU A 143 -2.56 -43.39 -29.95
CA LEU A 143 -1.85 -42.15 -29.67
C LEU A 143 -2.48 -41.47 -28.46
N SER A 144 -1.65 -41.13 -27.47
CA SER A 144 -2.05 -40.32 -26.32
C SER A 144 -1.43 -38.95 -26.49
N THR A 145 -2.27 -37.92 -26.57
CA THR A 145 -1.83 -36.53 -26.67
C THR A 145 -2.10 -35.79 -25.36
N ILE A 146 -1.30 -34.77 -25.09
CA ILE A 146 -1.42 -33.90 -23.93
C ILE A 146 -1.55 -32.45 -24.37
N ARG A 147 -2.55 -31.76 -23.80
CA ARG A 147 -2.73 -30.31 -23.95
C ARG A 147 -1.80 -29.58 -22.98
N THR A 148 -0.91 -28.76 -23.53
CA THR A 148 0.04 -27.94 -22.78
C THR A 148 -0.19 -26.45 -23.00
N MET A 149 -0.12 -25.67 -21.93
CA MET A 149 -0.05 -24.21 -21.97
C MET A 149 1.38 -23.80 -21.60
N ASN A 150 2.16 -23.38 -22.58
CA ASN A 150 3.56 -23.07 -22.41
C ASN A 150 3.73 -21.58 -22.10
N VAL A 151 4.23 -21.26 -20.92
CA VAL A 151 4.44 -19.88 -20.44
C VAL A 151 5.93 -19.56 -20.48
N ILE A 152 6.32 -18.58 -21.30
CA ILE A 152 7.72 -18.24 -21.58
C ILE A 152 8.12 -16.96 -20.85
N TYR A 153 8.95 -17.05 -19.82
CA TYR A 153 9.50 -15.92 -19.09
C TYR A 153 10.59 -15.20 -19.92
N PRO A 154 10.61 -13.86 -19.90
CA PRO A 154 11.65 -13.07 -20.57
C PRO A 154 13.05 -13.36 -20.01
N PRO A 155 14.10 -13.07 -20.79
CA PRO A 155 15.48 -13.25 -20.33
C PRO A 155 15.72 -12.46 -19.05
N GLN A 156 16.41 -13.08 -18.10
CA GLN A 156 16.86 -12.42 -16.87
C GLN A 156 18.29 -11.94 -17.08
N GLU A 157 18.61 -10.73 -16.61
CA GLU A 157 19.94 -10.13 -16.74
C GLU A 157 20.97 -10.81 -15.84
N ASP A 158 20.54 -11.38 -14.71
CA ASP A 158 21.39 -12.14 -13.81
C ASP A 158 21.23 -13.67 -14.00
N GLU A 159 22.27 -14.32 -14.52
CA GLU A 159 22.32 -15.77 -14.66
C GLU A 159 22.54 -16.51 -13.32
N SER A 160 22.97 -15.81 -12.26
CA SER A 160 23.58 -16.43 -11.09
C SER A 160 22.61 -17.09 -10.11
N GLU A 161 21.42 -16.55 -9.79
CA GLU A 161 20.53 -17.25 -8.84
C GLU A 161 19.09 -16.72 -8.70
N ALA A 162 18.56 -15.97 -9.67
CA ALA A 162 17.19 -15.48 -9.58
C ALA A 162 16.17 -16.64 -9.67
N ASP A 163 15.66 -17.08 -8.52
CA ASP A 163 14.47 -17.91 -8.44
C ASP A 163 13.31 -17.17 -9.13
N LEU A 164 12.70 -17.80 -10.12
CA LEU A 164 11.53 -17.23 -10.78
C LEU A 164 10.30 -17.52 -9.92
N TYR A 165 9.36 -16.57 -9.84
CA TYR A 165 8.17 -16.75 -9.02
C TYR A 165 7.00 -17.28 -9.83
N LEU A 166 6.32 -18.29 -9.29
CA LEU A 166 5.02 -18.72 -9.79
C LEU A 166 3.97 -17.75 -9.24
N MET A 167 3.48 -16.82 -10.07
CA MET A 167 2.51 -15.80 -9.69
C MET A 167 1.08 -16.37 -9.54
N ARG A 168 0.88 -17.25 -8.55
CA ARG A 168 -0.39 -17.97 -8.34
C ARG A 168 -1.57 -17.02 -8.10
N PHE A 169 -1.39 -16.01 -7.26
CA PHE A 169 -2.48 -15.10 -6.85
C PHE A 169 -2.84 -14.06 -7.93
N LEU A 170 -1.94 -13.84 -8.89
CA LEU A 170 -2.12 -12.92 -10.01
C LEU A 170 -2.18 -13.67 -11.35
N TRP A 171 -2.49 -14.97 -11.32
CA TRP A 171 -2.36 -15.87 -12.47
C TRP A 171 -3.10 -15.36 -13.72
N GLU A 172 -4.33 -14.88 -13.56
CA GLU A 172 -5.13 -14.37 -14.68
C GLU A 172 -4.54 -13.09 -15.28
N SER A 173 -4.16 -12.12 -14.44
CA SER A 173 -3.53 -10.88 -14.87
C SER A 173 -2.18 -11.14 -15.53
N PHE A 174 -1.37 -12.03 -14.94
CA PHE A 174 -0.09 -12.45 -15.48
C PHE A 174 -0.26 -13.15 -16.84
N CYS A 175 -1.15 -14.13 -16.94
CA CYS A 175 -1.43 -14.80 -18.21
C CYS A 175 -1.96 -13.84 -19.27
N ARG A 176 -2.78 -12.86 -18.88
CA ARG A 176 -3.25 -11.83 -19.82
C ARG A 176 -2.08 -11.02 -20.38
N VAL A 177 -1.16 -10.55 -19.52
CA VAL A 177 0.04 -9.80 -19.95
C VAL A 177 0.93 -10.66 -20.83
N MET A 178 1.26 -11.87 -20.40
CA MET A 178 2.08 -12.80 -21.19
C MET A 178 1.41 -13.15 -22.53
N GLY A 179 0.09 -13.27 -22.54
CA GLY A 179 -0.70 -13.46 -23.76
C GLY A 179 -0.63 -12.27 -24.70
N THR A 180 -0.75 -11.04 -24.20
CA THR A 180 -0.60 -9.81 -25.02
C THR A 180 0.81 -9.66 -25.60
N LEU A 181 1.83 -10.17 -24.91
CA LEU A 181 3.21 -10.19 -25.37
C LEU A 181 3.52 -11.37 -26.31
N GLY A 182 2.55 -12.25 -26.57
CA GLY A 182 2.74 -13.44 -27.40
C GLY A 182 3.57 -14.55 -26.73
N LEU A 183 3.83 -14.45 -25.42
CA LEU A 183 4.65 -15.37 -24.61
C LEU A 183 3.87 -16.54 -24.01
N ILE A 184 2.65 -16.78 -24.52
CA ILE A 184 1.85 -17.98 -24.22
C ILE A 184 1.63 -18.74 -25.53
N VAL A 185 1.97 -20.03 -25.48
CA VAL A 185 1.79 -20.97 -26.59
C VAL A 185 0.95 -22.15 -26.14
N LEU A 186 -0.23 -22.32 -26.74
CA LEU A 186 -1.12 -23.45 -26.49
C LEU A 186 -0.85 -24.54 -27.53
N GLN A 187 -0.54 -25.75 -27.07
CA GLN A 187 -0.16 -26.84 -27.97
C GLN A 187 -0.81 -28.16 -27.53
N ASN A 188 -1.09 -29.04 -28.49
CA ASN A 188 -1.47 -30.43 -28.26
C ASN A 188 -0.39 -31.32 -28.87
N SER A 189 0.36 -32.00 -28.01
CA SER A 189 1.54 -32.78 -28.40
C SER A 189 1.36 -34.25 -28.04
N ASP A 190 2.00 -35.16 -28.78
CA ASP A 190 2.07 -36.56 -28.38
C ASP A 190 2.81 -36.68 -27.04
N THR A 191 2.31 -37.52 -26.14
CA THR A 191 2.96 -37.83 -24.85
C THR A 191 4.36 -38.42 -25.05
N THR A 192 4.63 -39.03 -26.20
CA THR A 192 5.95 -39.57 -26.58
C THR A 192 6.91 -38.52 -27.15
N THR A 193 6.44 -37.29 -27.43
CA THR A 193 7.29 -36.20 -27.91
C THR A 193 8.39 -35.89 -26.88
N SER A 194 9.64 -35.83 -27.35
CA SER A 194 10.76 -35.44 -26.48
C SER A 194 10.64 -33.97 -26.07
N LEU A 195 11.13 -33.64 -24.88
CA LEU A 195 11.11 -32.27 -24.37
C LEU A 195 11.92 -31.32 -25.27
N ILE A 196 12.99 -31.83 -25.90
CA ILE A 196 13.77 -31.08 -26.90
C ILE A 196 12.88 -30.71 -28.08
N ASP A 197 12.22 -31.69 -28.69
CA ASP A 197 11.39 -31.45 -29.88
C ASP A 197 10.22 -30.52 -29.55
N HIS A 198 9.62 -30.68 -28.36
CA HIS A 198 8.57 -29.80 -27.87
C HIS A 198 9.06 -28.35 -27.71
N ILE A 199 10.23 -28.14 -27.11
CA ILE A 199 10.85 -26.81 -26.98
C ILE A 199 11.17 -26.21 -28.36
N GLN A 200 11.67 -27.01 -29.30
CA GLN A 200 11.95 -26.55 -30.67
C GLN A 200 10.68 -26.12 -31.40
N ASN A 201 9.59 -26.86 -31.22
CA ASN A 201 8.28 -26.50 -31.79
C ASN A 201 7.77 -25.17 -31.21
N ILE A 202 7.89 -24.97 -29.89
CA ILE A 202 7.52 -23.69 -29.24
C ILE A 202 8.37 -22.55 -29.79
N ALA A 203 9.69 -22.73 -29.88
CA ALA A 203 10.60 -21.72 -30.40
C ALA A 203 10.31 -21.38 -31.86
N GLN A 204 9.96 -22.37 -32.69
CA GLN A 204 9.54 -22.16 -34.07
C GLN A 204 8.21 -21.40 -34.16
N GLU A 205 7.27 -21.68 -33.26
CA GLU A 205 6.02 -20.94 -33.21
C GLU A 205 6.23 -19.49 -32.78
N LEU A 206 7.09 -19.23 -31.78
CA LEU A 206 7.47 -17.88 -31.39
C LEU A 206 8.12 -17.10 -32.54
N ARG A 207 8.99 -17.76 -33.33
CA ARG A 207 9.59 -17.22 -34.57
C ARG A 207 8.60 -16.80 -35.66
N SER A 208 7.41 -17.39 -35.65
CA SER A 208 6.39 -17.03 -36.63
C SER A 208 5.61 -15.77 -36.27
N ARG A 209 5.80 -15.24 -35.05
CA ARG A 209 5.00 -14.14 -34.47
C ARG A 209 5.66 -12.75 -34.56
N ASP A 210 6.83 -12.64 -35.16
CA ASP A 210 7.61 -11.39 -35.37
C ASP A 210 7.87 -10.61 -34.08
N THR A 211 8.32 -11.33 -33.05
CA THR A 211 8.69 -10.77 -31.74
C THR A 211 10.21 -10.67 -31.60
N ALA A 212 10.75 -9.62 -30.97
CA ALA A 212 12.20 -9.39 -30.90
C ALA A 212 13.01 -10.47 -30.14
N HIS A 213 12.35 -11.48 -29.56
CA HIS A 213 12.94 -12.49 -28.67
C HIS A 213 13.19 -13.86 -29.32
N GLU A 214 13.10 -13.94 -30.65
CA GLU A 214 12.93 -15.17 -31.44
C GLU A 214 14.14 -16.12 -31.57
N ASN A 215 15.32 -15.67 -31.17
CA ASN A 215 16.56 -16.44 -31.33
C ASN A 215 17.12 -16.99 -30.02
N GLN A 216 16.46 -16.74 -28.89
CA GLN A 216 16.95 -17.15 -27.58
C GLN A 216 16.54 -18.60 -27.27
N PRO A 217 17.47 -19.47 -26.83
CA PRO A 217 17.10 -20.83 -26.45
C PRO A 217 16.25 -20.85 -25.19
N LEU A 218 15.22 -21.70 -25.18
CA LEU A 218 14.35 -21.87 -24.02
C LEU A 218 14.93 -22.93 -23.07
N ALA A 219 14.80 -22.69 -21.76
CA ALA A 219 15.09 -23.67 -20.73
C ALA A 219 13.83 -23.98 -19.91
N PRO A 220 13.53 -25.27 -19.64
CA PRO A 220 12.38 -25.62 -18.81
C PRO A 220 12.64 -25.24 -17.35
N LEU A 221 11.55 -24.88 -16.68
CA LEU A 221 11.50 -24.56 -15.26
C LEU A 221 10.69 -25.63 -14.52
N TYR A 222 11.08 -25.92 -13.29
CA TYR A 222 10.37 -26.84 -12.39
C TYR A 222 10.05 -26.17 -11.06
N VAL A 223 9.05 -26.71 -10.36
CA VAL A 223 8.64 -26.19 -9.05
C VAL A 223 9.59 -26.67 -7.95
N VAL A 224 10.18 -25.74 -7.19
CA VAL A 224 11.18 -26.02 -6.16
C VAL A 224 10.55 -26.64 -4.91
N ASN A 225 9.47 -26.04 -4.39
CA ASN A 225 8.90 -26.39 -3.08
C ASN A 225 7.73 -27.39 -3.16
N ARG A 226 7.71 -28.29 -4.16
CA ARG A 226 6.58 -29.22 -4.40
C ARG A 226 5.20 -28.53 -4.47
N GLY A 227 5.18 -27.26 -4.84
CA GLY A 227 3.98 -26.43 -4.85
C GLY A 227 3.49 -25.95 -3.47
N VAL A 228 4.19 -26.28 -2.39
CA VAL A 228 3.91 -25.72 -1.07
C VAL A 228 4.54 -24.33 -0.98
N PRO A 229 3.75 -23.28 -0.69
CA PRO A 229 4.29 -21.95 -0.46
C PRO A 229 5.36 -21.98 0.64
N ARG A 230 6.50 -21.32 0.42
CA ARG A 230 7.55 -21.26 1.45
C ARG A 230 7.00 -20.50 2.67
N PRO A 231 7.24 -20.95 3.91
CA PRO A 231 6.69 -20.29 5.10
C PRO A 231 7.12 -18.83 5.27
N SER A 232 8.30 -18.46 4.77
CA SER A 232 8.88 -17.12 4.96
C SER A 232 8.24 -16.03 4.10
N ASP A 233 7.88 -16.35 2.86
CA ASP A 233 7.39 -15.38 1.87
C ASP A 233 6.04 -15.76 1.25
N ASN A 234 5.52 -16.95 1.57
CA ASN A 234 4.30 -17.53 1.00
C ASN A 234 4.35 -17.65 -0.54
N GLN A 235 5.54 -17.79 -1.12
CA GLN A 235 5.74 -17.89 -2.57
C GLN A 235 6.12 -19.32 -3.02
N VAL A 236 5.73 -19.66 -4.24
CA VAL A 236 6.15 -20.88 -4.92
C VAL A 236 7.18 -20.49 -5.98
N ARG A 237 8.38 -21.06 -5.88
CA ARG A 237 9.52 -20.73 -6.74
C ARG A 237 9.70 -21.75 -7.86
N LEU A 238 10.17 -21.26 -8.98
CA LEU A 238 10.51 -21.97 -10.20
C LEU A 238 12.02 -21.92 -10.37
N ARG A 239 12.64 -23.07 -10.62
CA ARG A 239 14.08 -23.18 -10.86
C ARG A 239 14.34 -23.79 -12.23
N ARG A 240 15.46 -23.41 -12.83
CA ARG A 240 15.92 -23.96 -14.12
C ARG A 240 16.25 -25.44 -13.95
N THR A 241 15.71 -26.30 -14.81
CA THR A 241 16.07 -27.73 -14.88
C THR A 241 17.12 -27.94 -15.96
N PRO A 242 18.20 -28.73 -15.71
CA PRO A 242 19.05 -29.21 -16.77
C PRO A 242 18.26 -30.12 -17.71
N LEU A 243 18.31 -29.83 -19.02
CA LEU A 243 17.55 -30.54 -20.03
C LEU A 243 18.03 -32.00 -20.12
N ARG A 244 17.15 -32.97 -19.82
CA ARG A 244 17.40 -34.37 -20.14
C ARG A 244 16.94 -34.63 -21.56
N ALA A 245 17.88 -34.95 -22.45
CA ALA A 245 17.59 -35.13 -23.87
C ALA A 245 16.55 -36.22 -24.17
N THR A 246 16.42 -37.20 -23.28
CA THR A 246 15.49 -38.32 -23.42
C THR A 246 14.14 -38.12 -22.72
N ALA A 247 13.95 -37.01 -21.99
CA ALA A 247 12.71 -36.80 -21.25
C ALA A 247 11.54 -36.54 -22.20
N THR A 248 10.41 -37.21 -21.98
CA THR A 248 9.20 -37.03 -22.80
C THR A 248 8.13 -36.22 -22.06
N LEU A 249 7.17 -35.65 -22.77
CA LEU A 249 6.04 -34.95 -22.14
C LEU A 249 5.23 -35.86 -21.21
N GLY A 250 5.11 -37.15 -21.54
CA GLY A 250 4.48 -38.15 -20.69
C GLY A 250 5.19 -38.33 -19.35
N GLU A 251 6.53 -38.33 -19.35
CA GLU A 251 7.33 -38.39 -18.12
C GLU A 251 7.18 -37.13 -17.26
N LEU A 252 7.12 -35.94 -17.88
CA LEU A 252 6.85 -34.69 -17.17
C LEU A 252 5.46 -34.71 -16.53
N ALA A 253 4.44 -35.14 -17.27
CA ALA A 253 3.07 -35.27 -16.78
C ALA A 253 2.93 -36.30 -15.65
N ALA A 254 3.73 -37.38 -15.70
CA ALA A 254 3.78 -38.37 -14.62
C ALA A 254 4.44 -37.82 -13.34
N ASN A 255 5.33 -36.82 -13.46
CA ASN A 255 5.97 -36.18 -12.33
C ASN A 255 5.08 -35.10 -11.68
N ARG A 256 4.11 -35.59 -10.89
CA ARG A 256 3.13 -34.79 -10.14
C ARG A 256 3.72 -33.89 -9.05
N VAL A 257 5.01 -34.05 -8.73
CA VAL A 257 5.66 -33.31 -7.65
C VAL A 257 6.35 -32.06 -8.17
N GLN A 258 6.89 -32.10 -9.39
CA GLN A 258 7.73 -31.01 -9.92
C GLN A 258 7.09 -30.27 -11.09
N TYR A 259 6.30 -30.95 -11.93
CA TYR A 259 5.79 -30.39 -13.19
C TYR A 259 4.27 -30.48 -13.33
N ALA A 260 3.62 -31.45 -12.68
CA ALA A 260 2.18 -31.68 -12.78
C ALA A 260 1.48 -31.58 -11.41
N VAL A 261 1.83 -30.56 -10.61
CA VAL A 261 1.22 -30.34 -9.29
C VAL A 261 -0.25 -29.92 -9.49
N PRO A 262 -1.23 -30.71 -9.00
CA PRO A 262 -2.65 -30.37 -9.17
C PRO A 262 -2.99 -29.02 -8.52
N GLY A 263 -3.74 -28.19 -9.23
CA GLY A 263 -4.14 -26.85 -8.77
C GLY A 263 -3.09 -25.74 -8.95
N LEU A 264 -1.87 -26.07 -9.38
CA LEU A 264 -0.85 -25.08 -9.77
C LEU A 264 -0.48 -25.18 -11.24
N CYS A 265 -0.22 -26.40 -11.71
CA CYS A 265 0.23 -26.66 -13.07
C CYS A 265 -0.91 -27.14 -13.98
N ILE A 266 -2.16 -27.12 -13.52
CA ILE A 266 -3.32 -27.49 -14.32
C ILE A 266 -4.31 -26.34 -14.29
N VAL A 267 -4.57 -25.76 -15.47
CA VAL A 267 -5.43 -24.59 -15.61
C VAL A 267 -6.56 -24.88 -16.56
N ASN A 268 -7.75 -24.37 -16.23
CA ASN A 268 -8.86 -24.36 -17.16
C ASN A 268 -8.78 -23.08 -18.00
N PHE A 269 -8.50 -23.22 -19.29
CA PHE A 269 -8.46 -22.13 -20.24
C PHE A 269 -9.47 -22.43 -21.35
N GLU A 270 -10.41 -21.52 -21.58
CA GLU A 270 -11.49 -21.67 -22.57
C GLU A 270 -12.30 -22.97 -22.43
N GLY A 271 -12.52 -23.42 -21.19
CA GLY A 271 -13.30 -24.64 -20.91
C GLY A 271 -12.53 -25.95 -21.09
N GLN A 272 -11.23 -25.89 -21.40
CA GLN A 272 -10.35 -27.06 -21.50
C GLN A 272 -9.25 -27.01 -20.45
N ASN A 273 -8.83 -28.18 -19.95
CA ASN A 273 -7.73 -28.26 -19.00
C ASN A 273 -6.39 -28.44 -19.73
N TYR A 274 -5.42 -27.59 -19.39
CA TYR A 274 -4.05 -27.59 -19.92
C TYR A 274 -3.04 -27.86 -18.81
N LEU A 275 -2.01 -28.64 -19.12
CA LEU A 275 -0.79 -28.73 -18.30
C LEU A 275 0.06 -27.49 -18.56
N VAL A 276 0.27 -26.67 -17.54
CA VAL A 276 1.12 -25.48 -17.64
C VAL A 276 2.58 -25.89 -17.56
N LEU A 277 3.35 -25.56 -18.59
CA LEU A 277 4.79 -25.75 -18.63
C LEU A 277 5.47 -24.38 -18.65
N HIS A 278 6.44 -24.18 -17.77
CA HIS A 278 7.14 -22.91 -17.62
C HIS A 278 8.52 -22.99 -18.28
N TYR A 279 8.86 -21.97 -19.07
CA TYR A 279 10.14 -21.86 -19.77
C TYR A 279 10.76 -20.49 -19.51
N VAL A 280 12.08 -20.37 -19.55
CA VAL A 280 12.79 -19.08 -19.53
C VAL A 280 13.64 -18.92 -20.79
N MET A 281 13.66 -17.72 -21.36
CA MET A 281 14.56 -17.38 -22.48
C MET A 281 15.99 -17.19 -21.97
N ARG A 282 16.97 -17.82 -22.61
CA ARG A 282 18.39 -17.64 -22.28
C ARG A 282 19.01 -16.54 -23.14
N GLN A 283 19.84 -15.69 -22.54
CA GLN A 283 20.60 -14.69 -23.30
C GLN A 283 21.71 -15.34 -24.17
N SER A 284 22.23 -16.51 -23.78
CA SER A 284 23.31 -17.21 -24.47
C SER A 284 22.86 -18.52 -25.16
N ALA A 285 23.44 -18.81 -26.33
CA ALA A 285 23.19 -20.04 -27.08
C ALA A 285 23.52 -21.30 -26.24
N LEU A 286 22.67 -22.34 -26.32
CA LEU A 286 22.93 -23.65 -25.72
C LEU A 286 24.24 -24.23 -26.28
N THR A 287 25.34 -24.10 -25.55
CA THR A 287 26.44 -25.06 -25.67
C THR A 287 25.91 -26.36 -25.06
N ALA A 288 25.42 -27.24 -25.91
CA ALA A 288 25.05 -28.59 -25.52
C ALA A 288 26.31 -29.30 -25.00
N SER A 289 26.55 -29.23 -23.69
CA SER A 289 27.46 -30.14 -23.01
C SER A 289 26.79 -31.52 -23.00
N LEU A 290 26.85 -32.20 -24.15
CA LEU A 290 26.63 -33.63 -24.26
C LEU A 290 27.82 -34.29 -23.55
N SER A 291 27.71 -34.43 -22.23
CA SER A 291 28.53 -35.38 -21.49
C SER A 291 28.06 -36.78 -21.87
N LEU A 292 28.57 -37.29 -22.99
CA LEU A 292 28.59 -38.72 -23.26
C LEU A 292 29.40 -39.37 -22.15
N GLY A 293 28.72 -40.10 -21.28
CA GLY A 293 29.35 -40.91 -20.25
C GLY A 293 30.22 -41.98 -20.89
N GLU A 294 31.50 -42.02 -20.50
CA GLU A 294 32.33 -43.19 -20.72
C GLU A 294 33.33 -43.39 -19.57
N SER A 295 33.43 -44.66 -19.17
CA SER A 295 34.35 -45.30 -18.22
C SER A 295 34.03 -45.25 -16.72
N GLN A 296 33.51 -46.39 -16.29
CA GLN A 296 33.63 -46.95 -14.94
C GLN A 296 35.10 -46.97 -14.48
N SER A 297 35.34 -46.62 -13.22
CA SER A 297 36.45 -47.14 -12.41
C SER A 297 36.13 -46.94 -10.92
N PRO A 298 36.56 -47.84 -10.01
CA PRO A 298 35.81 -48.20 -8.81
C PRO A 298 36.23 -47.45 -7.54
N TYR A 299 35.29 -47.48 -6.58
CA TYR A 299 35.41 -47.19 -5.14
C TYR A 299 36.82 -47.31 -4.51
N PRO A 300 37.11 -46.50 -3.48
CA PRO A 300 36.79 -46.95 -2.12
C PRO A 300 36.18 -45.90 -1.19
N HIS A 301 35.23 -46.39 -0.38
CA HIS A 301 34.79 -46.00 0.97
C HIS A 301 35.33 -44.71 1.61
N ALA A 302 34.40 -43.89 2.13
CA ALA A 302 34.41 -43.48 3.53
C ALA A 302 33.00 -43.05 3.98
N ASP A 303 32.60 -43.62 5.11
CA ASP A 303 31.33 -43.46 5.81
C ASP A 303 31.14 -42.04 6.39
N GLY A 304 29.89 -41.65 6.60
CA GLY A 304 29.57 -40.40 7.31
C GLY A 304 28.10 -40.02 7.22
N GLU A 305 27.22 -40.86 7.75
CA GLU A 305 25.87 -40.44 8.14
C GLU A 305 25.97 -39.32 9.18
N SER A 306 25.37 -38.15 8.91
CA SER A 306 25.06 -37.18 9.96
C SER A 306 23.65 -36.66 9.75
N SER A 307 22.74 -37.33 10.45
CA SER A 307 21.35 -37.00 10.69
C SER A 307 21.26 -35.68 11.47
N CYS A 308 20.62 -34.66 10.90
CA CYS A 308 20.26 -33.43 11.61
C CYS A 308 19.06 -33.72 12.52
N GLY A 309 19.34 -34.02 13.79
CA GLY A 309 18.35 -34.04 14.85
C GLY A 309 18.12 -32.63 15.39
N GLU A 310 16.88 -32.18 15.29
CA GLU A 310 16.34 -31.06 16.07
C GLU A 310 16.29 -31.48 17.54
N SER A 311 16.79 -30.64 18.45
CA SER A 311 16.64 -30.82 19.89
C SER A 311 16.31 -29.47 20.50
N ASP A 312 15.04 -29.34 20.87
CA ASP A 312 14.55 -28.44 21.90
C ASP A 312 15.14 -28.86 23.25
N SER A 313 15.72 -27.90 23.97
CA SER A 313 15.85 -27.97 25.42
C SER A 313 15.83 -26.56 25.99
N GLU A 314 14.69 -26.23 26.61
CA GLU A 314 14.59 -25.30 27.73
C GLU A 314 15.37 -25.89 28.92
N ASP A 315 16.11 -25.04 29.64
CA ASP A 315 16.41 -25.08 31.08
C ASP A 315 17.56 -24.07 31.34
N ASP A 316 17.27 -22.94 31.98
CA ASP A 316 17.37 -22.76 33.44
C ASP A 316 18.81 -22.55 33.91
N LEU A 317 19.22 -21.29 34.05
CA LEU A 317 20.17 -20.85 35.09
C LEU A 317 19.90 -19.39 35.46
N GLY A 318 19.38 -19.20 36.66
CA GLY A 318 19.34 -17.91 37.34
C GLY A 318 20.73 -17.41 37.69
N LEU A 319 20.90 -16.08 37.63
CA LEU A 319 21.95 -15.36 38.33
C LEU A 319 21.32 -14.12 38.97
N GLU A 320 21.18 -14.22 40.29
CA GLU A 320 21.05 -13.10 41.20
C GLU A 320 22.33 -12.25 41.09
N VAL A 321 22.17 -10.93 40.96
CA VAL A 321 23.22 -9.95 41.21
C VAL A 321 22.62 -8.92 42.16
N ASP A 322 22.90 -9.14 43.45
CA ASP A 322 22.85 -8.13 44.49
C ASP A 322 24.16 -7.31 44.48
N ASP A 323 24.05 -6.13 45.09
CA ASP A 323 25.12 -5.26 45.63
C ASP A 323 25.95 -4.42 44.63
N ASP A 324 25.76 -3.10 44.64
CA ASP A 324 26.53 -2.24 45.54
C ASP A 324 26.04 -0.78 45.49
N ASP A 325 25.79 -0.25 46.68
CA ASP A 325 25.54 1.16 47.00
C ASP A 325 26.84 1.96 46.85
N ASP A 326 26.84 3.01 46.03
CA ASP A 326 27.87 4.06 46.07
C ASP A 326 27.21 5.44 46.29
N GLU A 327 27.13 5.82 47.56
CA GLU A 327 26.94 7.20 48.01
C GLU A 327 28.16 8.05 47.58
N PHE A 328 28.01 8.84 46.51
CA PHE A 328 28.94 9.95 46.25
C PHE A 328 28.42 11.24 46.90
N GLU A 329 28.88 11.48 48.12
CA GLU A 329 29.04 12.84 48.64
C GLU A 329 30.05 13.58 47.75
N ASN A 330 29.62 14.64 47.07
CA ASN A 330 30.58 15.61 46.57
C ASN A 330 30.13 17.05 46.85
N SER A 331 30.92 17.65 47.72
CA SER A 331 30.87 19.02 48.17
C SER A 331 31.15 19.98 47.01
N PHE A 332 30.24 20.91 46.74
CA PHE A 332 30.58 22.12 45.98
C PHE A 332 30.26 23.39 46.76
N GLN A 333 31.33 24.17 46.87
CA GLN A 333 31.52 25.39 47.63
C GLN A 333 30.61 26.53 47.16
N SER A 334 30.06 27.25 48.13
CA SER A 334 29.44 28.57 47.94
C SER A 334 30.49 29.64 47.57
N PRO A 335 30.20 30.58 46.66
CA PRO A 335 30.90 31.85 46.57
C PRO A 335 30.24 32.95 47.44
N PRO A 336 30.97 34.04 47.76
CA PRO A 336 30.75 34.89 48.94
C PRO A 336 29.67 35.98 48.78
N PRO A 337 29.22 36.60 49.88
CA PRO A 337 28.20 37.63 49.87
C PRO A 337 28.80 38.99 49.49
N THR A 338 28.19 39.68 48.52
CA THR A 338 28.45 41.10 48.28
C THR A 338 27.18 41.90 48.58
N GLN A 339 27.36 42.89 49.46
CA GLN A 339 26.35 43.74 50.10
C GLN A 339 25.95 44.98 49.24
N PRO A 340 25.01 45.85 49.68
CA PRO A 340 23.84 46.25 48.88
C PRO A 340 23.93 47.63 48.21
N GLY A 341 23.24 47.76 47.08
CA GLY A 341 22.94 49.03 46.41
C GLY A 341 21.42 49.27 46.37
N THR A 342 20.97 50.22 47.17
CA THR A 342 19.62 50.77 47.32
C THR A 342 19.02 51.28 46.00
N ARG A 343 17.75 50.93 45.68
CA ARG A 343 16.62 51.88 45.58
C ARG A 343 15.32 51.34 44.94
N VAL A 344 14.22 51.76 45.58
CA VAL A 344 12.79 51.86 45.18
C VAL A 344 11.96 50.56 45.15
N LEU A 345 11.46 50.22 46.33
CA LEU A 345 10.22 49.45 46.51
C LEU A 345 9.02 50.29 46.04
N ARG A 346 8.36 49.86 44.96
CA ARG A 346 6.90 49.99 44.83
C ARG A 346 6.29 48.61 45.02
N SER A 347 5.67 48.45 46.18
CA SER A 347 4.88 47.27 46.55
C SER A 347 3.63 47.23 45.67
N ILE A 348 3.52 46.21 44.81
CA ILE A 348 2.25 45.71 44.33
C ILE A 348 2.20 44.24 44.72
N ALA A 349 1.20 43.92 45.53
CA ALA A 349 0.95 42.59 46.06
C ALA A 349 0.82 41.56 44.92
N ILE A 350 1.66 40.52 44.97
CA ILE A 350 1.46 39.29 44.20
C ILE A 350 0.49 38.44 45.01
N THR A 351 -0.80 38.61 44.74
CA THR A 351 -1.81 37.60 45.01
C THR A 351 -1.71 36.54 43.91
N GLY A 352 -1.55 35.27 44.32
CA GLY A 352 -1.60 34.12 43.44
C GLY A 352 -2.86 34.14 42.58
N GLY A 353 -2.68 34.38 41.29
CA GLY A 353 -3.72 34.36 40.29
C GLY A 353 -3.94 32.94 39.79
N LEU A 354 -5.04 32.37 40.26
CA LEU A 354 -5.71 31.19 39.72
C LEU A 354 -5.81 31.23 38.19
N GLY A 355 -5.75 30.05 37.58
CA GLY A 355 -5.77 29.83 36.14
C GLY A 355 -6.80 30.68 35.40
N ARG A 356 -6.34 31.37 34.36
CA ARG A 356 -7.20 31.91 33.31
C ARG A 356 -7.89 30.73 32.63
N SER A 357 -9.10 30.44 33.08
CA SER A 357 -10.07 29.66 32.31
C SER A 357 -10.30 30.40 30.99
N HIS A 358 -9.64 29.95 29.93
CA HIS A 358 -9.95 30.38 28.58
C HIS A 358 -11.40 29.98 28.30
N ALA A 359 -12.23 30.94 27.88
CA ALA A 359 -13.59 30.62 27.45
C ALA A 359 -13.49 29.55 26.36
N PRO A 360 -14.13 28.38 26.52
CA PRO A 360 -14.11 27.35 25.49
C PRO A 360 -14.61 27.96 24.19
N LEU A 361 -13.87 27.73 23.09
CA LEU A 361 -14.32 28.09 21.76
C LEU A 361 -15.75 27.55 21.59
N PRO A 362 -16.67 28.31 20.95
CA PRO A 362 -18.01 27.82 20.68
C PRO A 362 -17.90 26.45 20.03
N ALA A 363 -18.61 25.45 20.57
CA ALA A 363 -18.53 24.08 20.11
C ALA A 363 -18.63 24.08 18.58
N PRO A 364 -17.61 23.53 17.87
CA PRO A 364 -17.58 23.60 16.43
C PRO A 364 -18.88 23.00 15.90
N THR A 365 -19.67 23.82 15.20
CA THR A 365 -20.86 23.34 14.50
C THR A 365 -20.40 22.24 13.55
N VAL A 366 -20.83 21.01 13.83
CA VAL A 366 -20.55 19.87 12.95
C VAL A 366 -21.13 20.25 11.59
N PRO A 367 -20.31 20.43 10.54
CA PRO A 367 -20.84 20.75 9.23
C PRO A 367 -21.80 19.63 8.83
N SER A 368 -22.98 20.00 8.33
CA SER A 368 -23.92 19.03 7.80
C SER A 368 -23.20 18.26 6.69
N VAL A 369 -23.04 16.95 6.89
CA VAL A 369 -22.41 16.08 5.90
C VAL A 369 -23.22 16.20 4.59
N PRO A 370 -22.59 16.55 3.46
CA PRO A 370 -23.27 16.61 2.18
C PRO A 370 -23.93 15.27 1.88
N ALA A 371 -25.20 15.28 1.49
CA ALA A 371 -25.85 14.07 1.00
C ALA A 371 -25.14 13.59 -0.28
N PHE A 372 -25.06 12.28 -0.46
CA PHE A 372 -24.57 11.74 -1.72
C PHE A 372 -25.46 12.21 -2.90
N PRO A 373 -24.87 12.46 -4.08
CA PRO A 373 -25.65 12.78 -5.26
C PRO A 373 -26.56 11.60 -5.63
N SER A 374 -27.64 11.86 -6.38
CA SER A 374 -28.51 10.78 -6.85
C SER A 374 -27.90 9.97 -8.00
N ARG A 375 -26.91 10.52 -8.69
CA ARG A 375 -26.22 9.94 -9.84
C ARG A 375 -24.77 10.38 -9.85
N LEU A 376 -23.88 9.48 -10.26
CA LEU A 376 -22.46 9.76 -10.38
C LEU A 376 -22.18 10.72 -11.55
N TRP A 377 -21.40 11.76 -11.31
CA TRP A 377 -20.84 12.68 -12.34
C TRP A 377 -21.85 13.35 -13.29
N ILE A 378 -23.08 13.65 -12.83
CA ILE A 378 -24.05 14.40 -13.65
C ILE A 378 -23.49 15.76 -14.08
N ALA A 379 -22.88 16.46 -13.13
CA ALA A 379 -22.28 17.76 -13.33
C ALA A 379 -20.80 17.69 -12.96
N PRO A 380 -19.91 18.35 -13.73
CA PRO A 380 -18.52 18.46 -13.36
C PRO A 380 -18.40 19.21 -12.04
N PHE A 381 -17.51 18.75 -11.17
CA PHE A 381 -17.21 19.45 -9.93
C PHE A 381 -16.60 20.82 -10.24
N MET A 382 -17.18 21.87 -9.64
CA MET A 382 -16.67 23.23 -9.78
C MET A 382 -16.15 23.68 -8.41
N PRO A 383 -14.84 23.63 -8.16
CA PRO A 383 -14.29 24.08 -6.88
C PRO A 383 -14.59 25.58 -6.70
N GLN A 384 -14.82 25.99 -5.45
CA GLN A 384 -15.01 27.40 -5.10
C GLN A 384 -13.71 28.17 -5.34
N ARG A 385 -13.59 28.86 -6.47
CA ARG A 385 -12.34 29.54 -6.85
C ARG A 385 -12.17 30.88 -6.13
N ASN A 386 -10.96 31.14 -5.67
CA ASN A 386 -10.51 32.47 -5.30
C ASN A 386 -9.15 32.76 -5.97
N ASP A 387 -9.17 33.26 -7.21
CA ASP A 387 -7.98 33.43 -8.06
C ASP A 387 -6.88 34.36 -7.48
N GLN A 388 -7.07 34.91 -6.29
CA GLN A 388 -6.11 35.75 -5.57
C GLN A 388 -5.00 34.96 -4.85
N LEU A 389 -5.17 33.66 -4.60
CA LEU A 389 -4.17 32.86 -3.87
C LEU A 389 -3.21 32.13 -4.82
N SER A 390 -1.91 32.46 -4.72
CA SER A 390 -0.82 31.81 -5.46
C SER A 390 -0.20 30.68 -4.63
N ALA A 391 0.33 29.65 -5.30
CA ALA A 391 0.98 28.51 -4.66
C ALA A 391 2.51 28.66 -4.55
N THR A 392 3.07 29.86 -4.81
CA THR A 392 4.53 30.08 -4.86
C THR A 392 5.20 30.22 -3.48
N MET A 393 4.47 30.65 -2.44
CA MET A 393 4.95 30.73 -1.05
C MET A 393 3.97 30.01 -0.10
N PHE A 394 3.53 28.84 -0.52
CA PHE A 394 2.36 28.16 0.04
C PHE A 394 2.39 28.00 1.57
N SER A 395 3.50 27.50 2.14
CA SER A 395 3.60 27.28 3.59
C SER A 395 3.60 28.60 4.38
N SER A 396 4.37 29.60 3.94
CA SER A 396 4.45 30.91 4.61
C SER A 396 3.11 31.65 4.56
N ASP A 397 2.42 31.61 3.42
CA ASP A 397 1.08 32.22 3.29
C ASP A 397 0.06 31.54 4.22
N ILE A 398 0.16 30.21 4.39
CA ILE A 398 -0.66 29.47 5.36
C ILE A 398 -0.33 29.88 6.78
N TYR A 399 0.93 29.96 7.16
CA TYR A 399 1.33 30.36 8.51
C TYR A 399 0.88 31.79 8.84
N GLN A 400 1.04 32.71 7.90
CA GLN A 400 0.53 34.07 8.04
C GLN A 400 -1.00 34.08 8.19
N ALA A 401 -1.72 33.31 7.37
CA ALA A 401 -3.19 33.24 7.45
C ALA A 401 -3.68 32.59 8.76
N ALA A 402 -3.02 31.52 9.22
CA ALA A 402 -3.36 30.78 10.43
C ALA A 402 -3.07 31.57 11.72
N THR A 403 -2.06 32.44 11.69
CA THR A 403 -1.66 33.25 12.85
C THR A 403 -2.18 34.69 12.82
N SER A 404 -2.81 35.12 11.72
CA SER A 404 -3.33 36.48 11.56
C SER A 404 -4.21 36.91 12.75
N GLY A 405 -3.83 38.03 13.39
CA GLY A 405 -4.53 38.59 14.55
C GLY A 405 -4.21 37.90 15.89
N THR A 406 -3.31 36.93 15.90
CA THR A 406 -2.88 36.21 17.10
C THR A 406 -1.35 36.22 17.21
N ALA A 407 -0.81 36.31 18.42
CA ALA A 407 0.61 36.07 18.66
C ALA A 407 0.78 34.57 18.94
N PRO A 408 1.23 33.75 17.97
CA PRO A 408 1.44 32.34 18.20
C PRO A 408 2.52 32.14 19.27
N ARG A 409 2.41 31.05 20.02
CA ARG A 409 3.47 30.64 20.95
C ARG A 409 4.58 30.00 20.11
N SER A 410 5.83 30.44 20.30
CA SER A 410 7.01 29.77 19.73
C SER A 410 7.07 28.33 20.20
N VAL A 411 7.24 27.38 19.27
CA VAL A 411 7.37 25.96 19.57
C VAL A 411 8.76 25.51 19.15
N ILE A 412 9.52 24.97 20.11
CA ILE A 412 10.88 24.50 19.90
C ILE A 412 10.92 23.01 20.22
N TYR A 413 11.23 22.19 19.22
CA TYR A 413 11.46 20.76 19.37
C TYR A 413 12.95 20.53 19.60
N ARG A 414 13.35 20.32 20.85
CA ARG A 414 14.74 20.03 21.21
C ARG A 414 14.84 18.59 21.68
N ALA A 415 15.62 17.79 20.99
CA ALA A 415 15.73 16.36 21.25
C ALA A 415 17.13 15.84 20.89
N ASN A 416 17.46 14.63 21.34
CA ASN A 416 18.72 13.99 21.00
C ASN A 416 18.66 13.20 19.68
N SER A 417 17.46 13.01 19.13
CA SER A 417 17.24 12.34 17.84
C SER A 417 16.00 12.88 17.12
N VAL A 418 15.92 12.65 15.81
CA VAL A 418 14.73 12.96 14.99
C VAL A 418 13.50 12.19 15.49
N SER A 419 13.69 10.93 15.90
CA SER A 419 12.61 10.09 16.42
C SER A 419 12.00 10.68 17.70
N GLU A 420 12.84 11.12 18.64
CA GLU A 420 12.38 11.75 19.88
C GLU A 420 11.70 13.10 19.60
N ALA A 421 12.27 13.92 18.72
CA ALA A 421 11.62 15.16 18.29
C ALA A 421 10.26 14.90 17.61
N ALA A 422 10.12 13.80 16.87
CA ALA A 422 8.85 13.39 16.28
C ALA A 422 7.82 13.01 17.37
N ASP A 423 8.24 12.39 18.47
CA ASP A 423 7.35 12.14 19.62
C ASP A 423 6.90 13.45 20.29
N GLN A 424 7.80 14.44 20.41
CA GLN A 424 7.44 15.77 20.91
C GLN A 424 6.44 16.48 19.96
N LEU A 425 6.63 16.37 18.65
CA LEU A 425 5.68 16.88 17.66
C LEU A 425 4.31 16.19 17.80
N LEU A 426 4.29 14.85 17.89
CA LEU A 426 3.04 14.09 18.06
C LEU A 426 2.32 14.44 19.36
N ALA A 427 3.06 14.65 20.46
CA ALA A 427 2.48 15.11 21.72
C ALA A 427 1.87 16.52 21.58
N THR A 428 2.53 17.41 20.85
CA THR A 428 2.03 18.76 20.57
C THR A 428 0.76 18.71 19.71
N VAL A 429 0.75 17.89 18.65
CA VAL A 429 -0.42 17.65 17.80
C VAL A 429 -1.57 17.03 18.60
N ALA A 430 -1.28 16.08 19.48
CA ALA A 430 -2.27 15.46 20.35
C ALA A 430 -2.95 16.50 21.27
N GLN A 431 -2.18 17.46 21.81
CA GLN A 431 -2.71 18.57 22.57
C GLN A 431 -3.59 19.48 21.70
N CYS A 432 -3.15 19.81 20.48
CA CYS A 432 -3.96 20.58 19.53
C CYS A 432 -5.30 19.89 19.16
N VAL A 433 -5.30 18.56 19.03
CA VAL A 433 -6.51 17.76 18.79
C VAL A 433 -7.48 17.85 19.97
N ASP A 434 -6.96 17.81 21.20
CA ASP A 434 -7.77 17.94 22.42
C ASP A 434 -8.35 19.37 22.57
N ASP A 435 -7.54 20.38 22.25
CA ASP A 435 -7.92 21.80 22.35
C ASP A 435 -8.78 22.28 21.15
N GLY A 436 -8.73 21.57 20.03
CA GLY A 436 -9.36 21.99 18.77
C GLY A 436 -8.71 23.22 18.14
N ASP A 437 -7.41 23.42 18.38
CA ASP A 437 -6.67 24.62 17.99
C ASP A 437 -5.24 24.31 17.55
N PHE A 438 -4.95 24.56 16.28
CA PHE A 438 -3.68 24.30 15.63
C PHE A 438 -2.83 25.56 15.39
N THR A 439 -3.23 26.73 15.91
CA THR A 439 -2.53 28.01 15.67
C THR A 439 -1.04 27.96 16.05
N ALA A 440 -0.67 27.23 17.11
CA ALA A 440 0.74 27.12 17.52
C ALA A 440 1.59 26.28 16.55
N VAL A 441 1.03 25.19 16.01
CA VAL A 441 1.69 24.28 15.07
C VAL A 441 1.60 24.78 13.61
N LEU A 442 0.80 25.82 13.36
CA LEU A 442 0.76 26.54 12.08
C LEU A 442 1.36 27.94 12.20
N SER A 443 2.56 28.01 12.77
CA SER A 443 3.34 29.24 12.97
C SER A 443 4.71 29.15 12.32
N ASP A 444 5.19 30.26 11.76
CA ASP A 444 6.57 30.41 11.26
C ASP A 444 7.63 30.31 12.38
N ASP A 445 7.24 30.54 13.63
CA ASP A 445 8.12 30.54 14.81
C ASP A 445 8.33 29.12 15.39
N GLN A 446 8.53 28.15 14.48
CA GLN A 446 8.88 26.78 14.83
C GLN A 446 10.35 26.52 14.56
N SER A 447 11.02 25.87 15.51
CA SER A 447 12.38 25.42 15.32
C SER A 447 12.56 24.00 15.85
N ALA A 448 13.41 23.25 15.16
CA ALA A 448 13.91 21.97 15.63
C ALA A 448 15.42 22.03 15.83
N LEU A 449 15.85 21.44 16.94
CA LEU A 449 17.24 21.36 17.36
C LEU A 449 17.54 19.92 17.77
N ILE A 450 18.39 19.25 17.00
CA ILE A 450 18.95 17.96 17.39
C ILE A 450 20.25 18.22 18.15
N THR A 451 20.34 17.76 19.39
CA THR A 451 21.49 17.94 20.26
C THR A 451 22.25 16.65 20.45
N ASP A 452 23.56 16.75 20.51
CA ASP A 452 24.42 15.66 20.94
C ASP A 452 24.16 15.38 22.44
N PRO A 453 23.89 14.13 22.83
CA PRO A 453 23.50 13.80 24.19
C PRO A 453 24.63 14.01 25.21
N ASP A 454 25.89 13.88 24.79
CA ASP A 454 27.06 13.94 25.68
C ASP A 454 27.52 15.38 25.89
N THR A 455 27.51 16.19 24.82
CA THR A 455 28.03 17.56 24.81
C THR A 455 26.94 18.62 24.95
N GLY A 456 25.68 18.27 24.69
CA GLY A 456 24.55 19.21 24.63
C GLY A 456 24.62 20.21 23.48
N ARG A 457 25.60 20.07 22.57
CA ARG A 457 25.77 20.95 21.42
C ARG A 457 24.72 20.64 20.36
N VAL A 458 24.21 21.66 19.67
CA VAL A 458 23.34 21.47 18.51
C VAL A 458 24.15 20.86 17.37
N VAL A 459 23.74 19.67 16.94
CA VAL A 459 24.33 18.92 15.82
C VAL A 459 23.61 19.24 14.52
N SER A 460 22.29 19.39 14.58
CA SER A 460 21.49 19.71 13.39
C SER A 460 20.29 20.60 13.71
N SER A 461 19.94 21.49 12.79
CA SER A 461 18.82 22.42 12.91
C SER A 461 18.34 22.93 11.56
N GLY A 462 17.15 23.56 11.54
CA GLY A 462 16.60 24.21 10.35
C GLY A 462 15.39 23.47 9.75
N GLU A 463 14.94 23.94 8.59
CA GLU A 463 13.71 23.47 7.94
C GLU A 463 13.80 22.01 7.45
N GLY A 464 14.98 21.56 7.01
CA GLY A 464 15.21 20.16 6.63
C GLY A 464 14.91 19.20 7.78
N ILE A 465 15.44 19.49 8.97
CA ILE A 465 15.16 18.72 10.19
C ILE A 465 13.69 18.78 10.57
N MET A 466 13.02 19.92 10.43
CA MET A 466 11.57 19.99 10.65
C MET A 466 10.78 19.06 9.73
N ARG A 467 11.20 18.91 8.46
CA ARG A 467 10.58 17.97 7.51
C ARG A 467 10.88 16.52 7.90
N GLU A 468 12.10 16.21 8.35
CA GLU A 468 12.45 14.87 8.84
C GLU A 468 11.61 14.47 10.06
N ILE A 469 11.47 15.39 11.02
CA ILE A 469 10.65 15.19 12.22
C ILE A 469 9.18 14.95 11.83
N LEU A 470 8.65 15.76 10.92
CA LEU A 470 7.28 15.60 10.44
C LEU A 470 7.07 14.28 9.69
N TYR A 471 8.03 13.88 8.86
CA TYR A 471 7.99 12.61 8.14
C TYR A 471 8.11 11.41 9.10
N ALA A 472 9.00 11.48 10.08
CA ALA A 472 9.12 10.45 11.13
C ALA A 472 7.84 10.36 11.97
N ALA A 473 7.22 11.50 12.31
CA ALA A 473 5.92 11.53 12.99
C ALA A 473 4.83 10.86 12.15
N PHE A 474 4.79 11.13 10.85
CA PHE A 474 3.89 10.47 9.91
C PHE A 474 4.11 8.95 9.88
N GLN A 475 5.36 8.49 9.77
CA GLN A 475 5.68 7.05 9.78
C GLN A 475 5.25 6.37 11.09
N LYS A 476 5.39 7.04 12.24
CA LYS A 476 4.84 6.55 13.53
C LYS A 476 3.31 6.46 13.53
N THR A 477 2.61 7.34 12.82
CA THR A 477 1.15 7.17 12.63
C THR A 477 0.83 5.97 11.74
N LEU A 478 1.66 5.69 10.73
CA LEU A 478 1.49 4.51 9.86
C LEU A 478 1.82 3.19 10.56
N SER A 479 2.81 3.13 11.45
CA SER A 479 3.14 1.88 12.15
C SER A 479 2.03 1.41 13.10
N THR A 480 1.18 2.33 13.56
CA THR A 480 -0.02 2.01 14.35
C THR A 480 -1.28 1.88 13.50
N SER A 481 -1.14 1.91 12.17
CA SER A 481 -2.26 2.08 11.25
C SER A 481 -3.06 0.82 10.96
N GLU A 482 -2.53 -0.39 11.16
CA GLU A 482 -3.29 -1.65 10.90
C GLU A 482 -4.63 -1.71 11.66
N GLN A 483 -4.75 -0.92 12.73
CA GLN A 483 -5.98 -0.82 13.49
C GLN A 483 -7.06 0.04 12.80
N TRP A 484 -6.70 0.99 11.94
CA TRP A 484 -7.60 2.02 11.40
C TRP A 484 -7.35 2.46 9.95
N LEU A 485 -6.35 1.90 9.27
CA LEU A 485 -6.12 1.96 7.84
C LEU A 485 -6.17 0.56 7.21
N THR A 486 -6.54 0.51 5.95
CA THR A 486 -6.49 -0.69 5.12
C THR A 486 -6.08 -0.32 3.71
N SER A 487 -5.42 -1.26 3.03
CA SER A 487 -5.20 -1.16 1.59
C SER A 487 -6.54 -1.15 0.84
N ARG A 488 -6.59 -0.34 -0.21
CA ARG A 488 -7.73 -0.08 -1.09
C ARG A 488 -7.31 -0.27 -2.55
N VAL A 489 -8.09 0.28 -3.47
CA VAL A 489 -7.78 0.19 -4.89
C VAL A 489 -6.37 0.75 -5.17
N ASP A 490 -5.63 0.04 -6.01
CA ASP A 490 -4.25 0.38 -6.39
C ASP A 490 -3.27 0.46 -5.20
N ASP A 491 -3.51 -0.34 -4.15
CA ASP A 491 -2.68 -0.49 -2.94
C ASP A 491 -2.50 0.78 -2.09
N ASN A 492 -3.32 1.81 -2.31
CA ASN A 492 -3.34 2.99 -1.47
C ASN A 492 -4.01 2.70 -0.12
N LEU A 493 -3.59 3.41 0.93
CA LEU A 493 -4.19 3.29 2.25
C LEU A 493 -5.37 4.26 2.41
N SER A 494 -6.46 3.74 2.97
CA SER A 494 -7.64 4.50 3.36
C SER A 494 -8.20 3.99 4.68
N LEU A 495 -9.29 4.59 5.17
CA LEU A 495 -9.86 4.24 6.47
C LEU A 495 -10.36 2.78 6.53
N LEU A 496 -9.94 2.09 7.59
CA LEU A 496 -10.47 0.80 8.01
C LEU A 496 -11.55 1.02 9.07
N PHE A 497 -12.77 0.60 8.75
CA PHE A 497 -13.90 0.63 9.66
C PHE A 497 -14.03 -0.71 10.38
N VAL A 498 -13.64 -0.75 11.65
CA VAL A 498 -13.74 -1.97 12.48
C VAL A 498 -15.18 -2.22 12.95
N ARG A 499 -16.02 -1.18 12.98
CA ARG A 499 -17.39 -1.24 13.48
C ARG A 499 -18.32 -0.51 12.55
N SER A 500 -19.49 -1.08 12.33
CA SER A 500 -20.54 -0.41 11.57
C SER A 500 -21.09 0.81 12.30
N SER A 501 -21.62 1.78 11.54
CA SER A 501 -22.19 3.04 12.04
C SER A 501 -23.14 2.88 13.24
N GLY A 502 -23.90 1.78 13.32
CA GLY A 502 -24.77 1.47 14.46
C GLY A 502 -24.06 1.29 15.81
N PHE A 503 -22.75 1.01 15.79
CA PHE A 503 -21.89 0.86 16.96
C PHE A 503 -20.83 1.96 17.07
N GLY A 504 -20.86 2.98 16.20
CA GLY A 504 -19.88 4.06 16.17
C GLY A 504 -19.80 4.83 17.49
N ALA A 505 -20.92 4.95 18.21
CA ALA A 505 -20.98 5.58 19.54
C ALA A 505 -20.08 4.88 20.59
N PHE A 506 -19.67 3.64 20.35
CA PHE A 506 -18.81 2.88 21.26
C PHE A 506 -17.33 2.91 20.86
N SER A 507 -16.93 3.71 19.87
CA SER A 507 -15.51 3.85 19.54
C SER A 507 -14.73 4.28 20.79
N SER A 508 -13.59 3.63 21.02
CA SER A 508 -12.73 3.99 22.14
C SER A 508 -12.17 5.41 21.94
N GLY A 509 -12.11 6.19 23.02
CA GLY A 509 -11.46 7.50 23.02
C GLY A 509 -10.03 7.49 22.45
N PRO A 510 -9.18 6.50 22.81
CA PRO A 510 -7.85 6.35 22.24
C PRO A 510 -7.83 6.23 20.71
N ARG A 511 -8.73 5.45 20.11
CA ARG A 511 -8.81 5.32 18.64
C ARG A 511 -9.13 6.67 18.00
N GLN A 512 -10.14 7.36 18.52
CA GLN A 512 -10.54 8.68 17.98
C GLN A 512 -9.40 9.69 18.09
N LYS A 513 -8.67 9.68 19.21
CA LYS A 513 -7.51 10.54 19.39
C LYS A 513 -6.41 10.23 18.36
N MET A 514 -6.08 8.95 18.15
CA MET A 514 -5.08 8.54 17.15
C MET A 514 -5.49 8.92 15.72
N ILE A 515 -6.75 8.69 15.33
CA ILE A 515 -7.27 9.11 14.01
C ILE A 515 -7.20 10.65 13.87
N GLY A 516 -7.51 11.38 14.94
CA GLY A 516 -7.40 12.83 14.97
C GLY A 516 -5.96 13.32 14.77
N ILE A 517 -5.01 12.69 15.47
CA ILE A 517 -3.57 12.97 15.33
C ILE A 517 -3.12 12.68 13.90
N ALA A 518 -3.46 11.51 13.35
CA ALA A 518 -3.12 11.13 11.98
C ALA A 518 -3.64 12.14 10.96
N GLY A 519 -4.93 12.50 11.03
CA GLY A 519 -5.51 13.51 10.13
C GLY A 519 -4.78 14.85 10.20
N ALA A 520 -4.42 15.30 11.40
CA ALA A 520 -3.63 16.53 11.55
C ALA A 520 -2.22 16.40 10.97
N VAL A 521 -1.52 15.29 11.20
CA VAL A 521 -0.18 15.05 10.65
C VAL A 521 -0.21 15.02 9.12
N TRP A 522 -1.19 14.35 8.51
CA TRP A 522 -1.33 14.33 7.04
C TRP A 522 -1.54 15.72 6.47
N ALA A 523 -2.39 16.52 7.12
CA ALA A 523 -2.62 17.90 6.74
C ALA A 523 -1.34 18.75 6.87
N LEU A 524 -0.56 18.57 7.95
CA LEU A 524 0.72 19.25 8.15
C LEU A 524 1.75 18.87 7.10
N MET A 525 1.81 17.60 6.68
CA MET A 525 2.64 17.18 5.55
C MET A 525 2.29 17.97 4.29
N MET A 526 0.99 18.06 3.96
CA MET A 526 0.54 18.82 2.80
C MET A 526 0.87 20.32 2.92
N VAL A 527 0.76 20.92 4.12
CA VAL A 527 1.18 22.32 4.37
C VAL A 527 2.65 22.52 4.06
N LYS A 528 3.51 21.55 4.38
CA LYS A 528 4.94 21.54 4.06
C LYS A 528 5.26 21.09 2.62
N GLY A 529 4.24 20.85 1.79
CA GLY A 529 4.41 20.37 0.42
C GLY A 529 4.92 18.94 0.30
N LEU A 530 4.79 18.14 1.37
CA LEU A 530 5.15 16.73 1.40
C LEU A 530 3.92 15.87 1.08
N ALA A 531 4.09 14.87 0.22
CA ALA A 531 3.05 13.90 -0.05
C ALA A 531 2.84 12.97 1.17
N PRO A 532 1.62 12.85 1.71
CA PRO A 532 1.32 11.85 2.75
C PRO A 532 1.15 10.45 2.13
N HIS A 533 2.11 9.97 1.33
CA HIS A 533 2.08 8.64 0.73
C HIS A 533 2.34 7.56 1.80
N PRO A 534 1.57 6.46 1.89
CA PRO A 534 0.68 5.89 0.86
C PRO A 534 -0.81 6.20 1.01
N ILE A 535 -1.19 7.32 1.63
CA ILE A 535 -2.61 7.69 1.76
C ILE A 535 -3.21 7.99 0.38
N ASP A 536 -4.42 7.46 0.15
CA ASP A 536 -5.14 7.56 -1.11
C ASP A 536 -5.43 9.04 -1.50
N PRO A 537 -5.01 9.49 -2.70
CA PRO A 537 -5.29 10.85 -3.19
C PRO A 537 -6.78 11.20 -3.25
N ALA A 538 -7.66 10.24 -3.55
CA ALA A 538 -9.10 10.45 -3.55
C ALA A 538 -9.64 10.63 -2.12
N LEU A 539 -9.07 9.96 -1.11
CA LEU A 539 -9.41 10.26 0.28
C LEU A 539 -9.01 11.70 0.64
N LEU A 540 -7.81 12.15 0.27
CA LEU A 540 -7.35 13.52 0.53
C LEU A 540 -8.23 14.56 -0.17
N GLN A 541 -8.62 14.30 -1.43
CA GLN A 541 -9.54 15.14 -2.20
C GLN A 541 -10.90 15.25 -1.50
N PHE A 542 -11.42 14.13 -1.04
CA PHE A 542 -12.66 14.09 -0.28
C PHE A 542 -12.58 14.93 1.01
N LEU A 543 -11.50 14.79 1.78
CA LEU A 543 -11.28 15.53 3.03
C LEU A 543 -11.08 17.03 2.79
N LEU A 544 -10.32 17.42 1.76
CA LEU A 544 -10.07 18.81 1.39
C LEU A 544 -11.33 19.58 0.97
N ASN A 545 -12.37 18.85 0.54
CA ASN A 545 -13.65 19.41 0.16
C ASN A 545 -14.73 19.16 1.22
N ASP A 546 -14.34 19.09 2.50
CA ASP A 546 -15.24 18.90 3.65
C ASP A 546 -16.15 17.66 3.50
N CYS A 547 -15.61 16.57 2.98
CA CYS A 547 -16.34 15.32 2.71
C CYS A 547 -17.48 15.47 1.66
N ASP A 548 -17.37 16.42 0.73
CA ASP A 548 -18.26 16.49 -0.44
C ASP A 548 -17.88 15.42 -1.46
N PHE A 549 -18.77 14.44 -1.63
CA PHE A 549 -18.57 13.36 -2.59
C PHE A 549 -18.41 13.86 -4.03
N ASN A 550 -19.05 14.97 -4.39
CA ASN A 550 -18.94 15.52 -5.74
C ASN A 550 -17.51 15.96 -6.07
N SER A 551 -16.64 16.18 -5.07
CA SER A 551 -15.23 16.49 -5.30
C SER A 551 -14.43 15.34 -5.92
N LEU A 552 -14.95 14.11 -5.87
CA LEU A 552 -14.43 12.94 -6.58
C LEU A 552 -14.90 12.95 -8.04
N ASP A 553 -14.51 14.00 -8.76
CA ASP A 553 -14.83 14.22 -10.17
C ASP A 553 -14.25 13.12 -11.06
N ARG A 554 -14.90 12.86 -12.20
CA ARG A 554 -14.49 11.84 -13.16
C ARG A 554 -13.04 12.02 -13.62
N ARG A 555 -12.59 13.25 -13.90
CA ARG A 555 -11.23 13.51 -14.37
C ARG A 555 -10.21 13.21 -13.28
N PHE A 556 -10.50 13.63 -12.06
CA PHE A 556 -9.64 13.36 -10.90
C PHE A 556 -9.49 11.85 -10.67
N ILE A 557 -10.60 11.10 -10.66
CA ILE A 557 -10.55 9.64 -10.47
C ILE A 557 -9.90 8.94 -11.69
N ALA A 558 -10.00 9.49 -12.90
CA ALA A 558 -9.31 8.95 -14.07
C ALA A 558 -7.78 9.08 -13.98
N GLU A 559 -7.30 10.17 -13.36
CA GLU A 559 -5.88 10.42 -13.14
C GLU A 559 -5.29 9.42 -12.13
N TRP A 560 -5.98 9.22 -11.00
CA TRP A 560 -5.45 8.42 -9.88
C TRP A 560 -5.85 6.95 -9.92
N HIS A 561 -7.04 6.63 -10.43
CA HIS A 561 -7.60 5.28 -10.49
C HIS A 561 -8.22 5.00 -11.88
N PRO A 562 -7.40 4.92 -12.94
CA PRO A 562 -7.89 4.78 -14.32
C PRO A 562 -8.73 3.51 -14.51
N VAL A 563 -8.37 2.40 -13.85
CA VAL A 563 -9.12 1.14 -13.93
C VAL A 563 -10.48 1.27 -13.25
N LEU A 564 -10.55 1.89 -12.06
CA LEU A 564 -11.81 2.15 -11.37
C LEU A 564 -12.72 3.06 -12.20
N THR A 565 -12.17 4.11 -12.81
CA THR A 565 -12.93 4.98 -13.72
C THR A 565 -13.51 4.19 -14.89
N HIS A 566 -12.71 3.31 -15.50
CA HIS A 566 -13.18 2.46 -16.59
C HIS A 566 -14.31 1.52 -16.14
N VAL A 567 -14.23 0.94 -14.93
CA VAL A 567 -15.30 0.11 -14.34
C VAL A 567 -16.59 0.93 -14.20
N LEU A 568 -16.50 2.14 -13.64
CA LEU A 568 -17.63 3.02 -13.39
C LEU A 568 -18.28 3.49 -14.70
N ASP A 569 -17.48 3.89 -15.69
CA ASP A 569 -17.96 4.25 -17.03
C ASP A 569 -18.66 3.07 -17.71
N THR A 570 -18.09 1.86 -17.58
CA THR A 570 -18.68 0.64 -18.15
C THR A 570 -20.03 0.32 -17.49
N TRP A 571 -20.13 0.51 -16.17
CA TRP A 571 -21.41 0.36 -15.48
C TRP A 571 -22.43 1.38 -15.97
N ILE A 572 -22.10 2.67 -15.97
CA ILE A 572 -23.00 3.75 -16.39
C ILE A 572 -23.47 3.53 -17.84
N ALA A 573 -22.55 3.13 -18.74
CA ALA A 573 -22.86 2.87 -20.15
C ALA A 573 -23.78 1.66 -20.35
N ALA A 574 -23.76 0.67 -19.45
CA ALA A 574 -24.70 -0.45 -19.52
C ALA A 574 -26.15 0.02 -19.29
N GLY A 575 -26.37 1.08 -18.51
CA GLY A 575 -27.71 1.51 -18.14
C GLY A 575 -28.44 0.51 -17.23
N PRO A 576 -29.69 0.80 -16.83
CA PRO A 576 -30.43 -0.04 -15.87
C PRO A 576 -30.74 -1.44 -16.39
N THR A 577 -30.92 -1.60 -17.71
CA THR A 577 -31.28 -2.88 -18.34
C THR A 577 -30.13 -3.57 -19.07
N GLY A 578 -28.94 -2.97 -19.15
CA GLY A 578 -27.81 -3.56 -19.88
C GLY A 578 -27.07 -4.64 -19.11
N ASN A 579 -26.17 -5.30 -19.83
CA ASN A 579 -25.39 -6.41 -19.29
C ASN A 579 -24.22 -5.92 -18.42
N ILE A 580 -24.32 -6.12 -17.12
CA ILE A 580 -23.27 -5.84 -16.13
C ILE A 580 -22.45 -7.07 -15.75
N SER A 581 -22.67 -8.22 -16.42
CA SER A 581 -21.98 -9.49 -16.12
C SER A 581 -20.56 -9.58 -16.66
N THR A 582 -19.92 -8.45 -16.96
CA THR A 582 -18.53 -8.41 -17.42
C THR A 582 -17.59 -8.84 -16.29
N PRO A 583 -16.47 -9.54 -16.59
CA PRO A 583 -15.52 -9.98 -15.56
C PRO A 583 -14.98 -8.82 -14.71
N LEU A 584 -14.78 -7.65 -15.32
CA LEU A 584 -14.29 -6.45 -14.67
C LEU A 584 -15.26 -5.88 -13.62
N ILE A 585 -16.54 -5.76 -13.95
CA ILE A 585 -17.56 -5.30 -12.99
C ILE A 585 -17.71 -6.33 -11.86
N LYS A 586 -17.71 -7.62 -12.20
CA LYS A 586 -17.80 -8.72 -11.22
C LYS A 586 -16.70 -8.65 -10.18
N SER A 587 -15.44 -8.48 -10.60
CA SER A 587 -14.32 -8.45 -9.66
C SER A 587 -14.39 -7.24 -8.73
N TYR A 588 -14.77 -6.06 -9.23
CA TYR A 588 -14.87 -4.84 -8.41
C TYR A 588 -16.03 -4.89 -7.40
N LEU A 589 -17.20 -5.37 -7.81
CA LEU A 589 -18.33 -5.55 -6.88
C LEU A 589 -18.01 -6.57 -5.80
N ALA A 590 -17.36 -7.68 -6.16
CA ALA A 590 -16.96 -8.69 -5.19
C ALA A 590 -15.92 -8.14 -4.20
N SER A 591 -14.90 -7.43 -4.70
CA SER A 591 -13.77 -6.95 -3.88
C SER A 591 -14.17 -5.82 -2.94
N TRP A 592 -14.94 -4.84 -3.42
CA TRP A 592 -15.18 -3.59 -2.68
C TRP A 592 -16.57 -3.48 -2.07
N MET A 593 -17.56 -4.16 -2.65
CA MET A 593 -18.91 -4.18 -2.10
C MET A 593 -19.22 -5.48 -1.34
N GLY A 594 -18.47 -6.56 -1.59
CA GLY A 594 -18.77 -7.89 -1.05
C GLY A 594 -20.04 -8.48 -1.65
N LEU A 595 -20.39 -8.08 -2.87
CA LEU A 595 -21.64 -8.45 -3.53
C LEU A 595 -21.37 -9.15 -4.87
N GLU A 596 -22.18 -10.17 -5.16
CA GLU A 596 -22.18 -10.80 -6.47
C GLU A 596 -23.01 -9.98 -7.47
N VAL A 597 -22.61 -9.99 -8.74
CA VAL A 597 -23.35 -9.31 -9.82
C VAL A 597 -24.78 -9.83 -9.98
N SER A 598 -25.05 -11.08 -9.60
CA SER A 598 -26.38 -11.68 -9.58
C SER A 598 -27.40 -10.87 -8.76
N ALA A 599 -26.95 -10.18 -7.70
CA ALA A 599 -27.79 -9.33 -6.85
C ALA A 599 -28.37 -8.10 -7.58
N PHE A 600 -27.83 -7.76 -8.76
CA PHE A 600 -28.19 -6.55 -9.52
C PHE A 600 -28.81 -6.84 -10.90
N MET A 601 -29.24 -8.09 -11.14
CA MET A 601 -29.89 -8.46 -12.40
C MET A 601 -31.26 -7.78 -12.58
N ASP A 602 -32.00 -7.57 -11.49
CA ASP A 602 -33.34 -6.95 -11.50
C ASP A 602 -33.31 -5.49 -11.01
N ARG A 603 -32.18 -4.80 -11.19
CA ARG A 603 -32.01 -3.41 -10.73
C ARG A 603 -32.95 -2.44 -11.46
N ASP A 604 -33.51 -1.48 -10.74
CA ASP A 604 -34.22 -0.34 -11.31
C ASP A 604 -33.26 0.82 -11.60
N GLU A 605 -33.79 1.92 -12.15
CA GLU A 605 -32.99 3.12 -12.49
C GLU A 605 -32.33 3.73 -11.24
N ALA A 606 -33.07 3.84 -10.14
CA ALA A 606 -32.55 4.40 -8.89
C ALA A 606 -31.40 3.56 -8.31
N THR A 607 -31.56 2.24 -8.29
CA THR A 607 -30.50 1.33 -7.85
C THR A 607 -29.30 1.40 -8.79
N HIS A 608 -29.54 1.38 -10.11
CA HIS A 608 -28.47 1.46 -11.11
C HIS A 608 -27.62 2.73 -10.94
N ASP A 609 -28.26 3.86 -10.63
CA ASP A 609 -27.61 5.15 -10.43
C ASP A 609 -26.84 5.24 -9.09
N ALA A 610 -27.33 4.56 -8.06
CA ALA A 610 -26.72 4.55 -6.73
C ALA A 610 -25.45 3.68 -6.63
N ILE A 611 -25.40 2.54 -7.34
CA ILE A 611 -24.29 1.59 -7.22
C ILE A 611 -22.92 2.19 -7.58
N PRO A 612 -22.74 2.98 -8.65
CA PRO A 612 -21.46 3.62 -8.96
C PRO A 612 -20.96 4.54 -7.86
N ILE A 613 -21.87 5.26 -7.19
CA ILE A 613 -21.54 6.15 -6.08
C ILE A 613 -21.00 5.32 -4.90
N GLU A 614 -21.73 4.27 -4.54
CA GLU A 614 -21.34 3.39 -3.45
C GLU A 614 -20.03 2.64 -3.77
N LEU A 615 -19.88 2.14 -5.00
CA LEU A 615 -18.67 1.46 -5.45
C LEU A 615 -17.45 2.39 -5.39
N LEU A 616 -17.56 3.60 -5.94
CA LEU A 616 -16.49 4.60 -5.88
C LEU A 616 -16.13 4.92 -4.42
N TYR A 617 -17.14 5.23 -3.60
CA TYR A 617 -16.94 5.57 -2.20
C TYR A 617 -16.24 4.45 -1.42
N ARG A 618 -16.70 3.20 -1.58
CA ARG A 618 -16.12 2.04 -0.89
C ARG A 618 -14.73 1.67 -1.39
N ALA A 619 -14.46 1.90 -2.67
CA ALA A 619 -13.17 1.61 -3.27
C ALA A 619 -12.08 2.56 -2.77
N VAL A 620 -12.39 3.85 -2.53
CA VAL A 620 -11.36 4.87 -2.21
C VAL A 620 -11.43 5.43 -0.77
N VAL A 621 -12.62 5.52 -0.16
CA VAL A 621 -12.82 6.04 1.22
C VAL A 621 -13.06 4.89 2.20
N GLY A 622 -13.97 3.99 1.85
CA GLY A 622 -14.28 2.77 2.59
C GLY A 622 -15.78 2.56 2.87
N SER A 623 -16.09 1.62 3.77
CA SER A 623 -17.44 1.03 3.85
C SER A 623 -18.49 1.85 4.61
N GLU A 624 -18.09 2.80 5.45
CA GLU A 624 -19.00 3.54 6.32
C GLU A 624 -19.24 4.96 5.83
N LEU A 625 -20.45 5.48 6.03
CA LEU A 625 -20.85 6.81 5.57
C LEU A 625 -19.95 7.93 6.15
N PRO A 626 -19.92 9.13 5.53
CA PRO A 626 -19.08 10.22 6.03
C PRO A 626 -19.52 10.77 7.39
N SER A 627 -20.74 10.43 7.84
CA SER A 627 -21.23 10.71 9.20
C SER A 627 -20.66 9.76 10.27
N HIS A 628 -19.94 8.71 9.86
CA HIS A 628 -19.26 7.81 10.78
C HIS A 628 -18.23 8.58 11.61
N ILE A 629 -18.13 8.23 12.90
CA ILE A 629 -17.31 8.97 13.86
C ILE A 629 -15.83 9.02 13.45
N ASP A 630 -15.28 7.93 12.89
CA ASP A 630 -13.89 7.90 12.41
C ASP A 630 -13.65 8.91 11.27
N VAL A 631 -14.56 8.97 10.28
CA VAL A 631 -14.45 9.92 9.16
C VAL A 631 -14.62 11.35 9.66
N ALA A 632 -15.61 11.58 10.53
CA ALA A 632 -15.87 12.90 11.09
C ALA A 632 -14.68 13.40 11.93
N THR A 633 -14.07 12.53 12.75
CA THR A 633 -12.89 12.86 13.54
C THR A 633 -11.67 13.11 12.67
N LEU A 634 -11.44 12.27 11.65
CA LEU A 634 -10.34 12.48 10.70
C LEU A 634 -10.52 13.83 10.00
N ALA A 635 -11.68 14.07 9.39
CA ALA A 635 -12.00 15.29 8.67
C ALA A 635 -11.91 16.54 9.56
N ARG A 636 -12.41 16.47 10.80
CA ARG A 636 -12.35 17.60 11.74
C ARG A 636 -10.91 18.04 12.01
N ASN A 637 -10.00 17.10 12.24
CA ASN A 637 -8.62 17.42 12.60
C ASN A 637 -7.75 17.68 11.37
N PHE A 638 -8.03 17.04 10.23
CA PHE A 638 -7.39 17.33 8.94
C PHE A 638 -7.63 18.79 8.47
N ARG A 639 -8.71 19.43 8.93
CA ARG A 639 -8.98 20.85 8.66
C ARG A 639 -8.02 21.82 9.35
N LEU A 640 -7.24 21.37 10.34
CA LEU A 640 -6.34 22.20 11.16
C LEU A 640 -6.98 23.52 11.63
N PRO A 641 -8.13 23.46 12.35
CA PRO A 641 -8.81 24.67 12.81
C PRO A 641 -7.92 25.54 13.70
N CYS A 642 -7.96 26.85 13.49
CA CYS A 642 -7.19 27.86 14.25
C CYS A 642 -8.13 28.84 14.95
N ARG A 643 -7.65 29.52 16.00
CA ARG A 643 -8.46 30.47 16.81
C ARG A 643 -9.12 31.59 16.00
N ASN A 644 -8.47 32.04 14.94
CA ASN A 644 -8.95 33.12 14.09
C ASN A 644 -9.98 32.65 13.03
N GLY A 645 -10.40 31.38 13.07
CA GLY A 645 -11.32 30.78 12.11
C GLY A 645 -10.67 30.29 10.81
N PHE A 646 -9.34 30.33 10.72
CA PHE A 646 -8.62 29.67 9.63
C PHE A 646 -8.85 28.15 9.67
N THR A 647 -9.00 27.57 8.48
CA THR A 647 -8.97 26.12 8.25
C THR A 647 -8.25 25.86 6.93
N LEU A 648 -7.47 24.79 6.90
CA LEU A 648 -6.69 24.38 5.73
C LEU A 648 -7.59 24.12 4.51
N THR A 649 -8.72 23.44 4.69
CA THR A 649 -9.64 23.09 3.59
C THR A 649 -10.26 24.32 2.93
N ARG A 650 -10.58 25.36 3.71
CA ARG A 650 -11.06 26.64 3.16
C ARG A 650 -9.96 27.36 2.36
N TYR A 651 -8.72 27.34 2.85
CA TYR A 651 -7.59 27.97 2.17
C TYR A 651 -7.28 27.28 0.83
N ILE A 652 -7.13 25.95 0.84
CA ILE A 652 -6.77 25.17 -0.36
C ILE A 652 -7.84 25.26 -1.45
N ARG A 653 -9.13 25.21 -1.10
CA ARG A 653 -10.20 25.38 -2.10
C ARG A 653 -10.11 26.72 -2.82
N GLY A 654 -9.63 27.75 -2.12
CA GLY A 654 -9.40 29.06 -2.68
C GLY A 654 -8.23 29.14 -3.66
N LEU A 655 -7.29 28.20 -3.70
CA LEU A 655 -6.13 28.27 -4.60
C LEU A 655 -6.51 28.28 -6.08
N SER A 656 -5.67 28.89 -6.90
CA SER A 656 -5.80 28.80 -8.36
C SER A 656 -5.66 27.34 -8.83
N GLY A 657 -6.75 26.77 -9.36
CA GLY A 657 -6.87 25.36 -9.75
C GLY A 657 -7.52 24.46 -8.70
N GLY A 658 -7.82 24.98 -7.51
CA GLY A 658 -8.52 24.26 -6.44
C GLY A 658 -7.71 23.13 -5.81
N SER A 659 -8.42 22.26 -5.08
CA SER A 659 -7.88 21.12 -4.35
C SER A 659 -7.30 20.04 -5.26
N ASP A 660 -7.91 19.81 -6.43
CA ASP A 660 -7.45 18.85 -7.45
C ASP A 660 -5.99 19.12 -7.87
N ARG A 661 -5.74 20.30 -8.45
CA ARG A 661 -4.39 20.72 -8.85
C ARG A 661 -3.43 20.74 -7.67
N PHE A 662 -3.90 21.09 -6.47
CA PHE A 662 -3.08 21.07 -5.28
C PHE A 662 -2.60 19.65 -4.95
N ILE A 663 -3.50 18.67 -4.93
CA ILE A 663 -3.15 17.25 -4.69
C ILE A 663 -2.21 16.75 -5.77
N THR A 664 -2.50 16.99 -7.06
CA THR A 664 -1.59 16.58 -8.14
C THR A 664 -0.18 17.15 -7.94
N ASN A 665 -0.06 18.42 -7.53
CA ASN A 665 1.25 19.00 -7.26
C ASN A 665 1.94 18.39 -6.02
N VAL A 666 1.19 18.16 -4.93
CA VAL A 666 1.75 17.59 -3.70
C VAL A 666 2.13 16.13 -3.91
N MET A 667 1.29 15.33 -4.56
CA MET A 667 1.58 13.92 -4.83
C MET A 667 2.66 13.75 -5.91
N ALA A 668 2.77 14.66 -6.88
CA ALA A 668 3.90 14.69 -7.83
C ALA A 668 5.24 15.08 -7.18
N SER A 669 5.26 15.47 -5.90
CA SER A 669 6.52 15.58 -5.14
C SER A 669 7.16 14.22 -4.89
N ALA A 670 6.43 13.11 -5.06
CA ALA A 670 7.00 11.76 -5.08
C ALA A 670 8.12 11.69 -6.13
N VAL A 671 9.33 11.42 -5.67
CA VAL A 671 10.53 11.57 -6.50
C VAL A 671 10.68 10.37 -7.41
N GLY A 672 10.72 10.63 -8.71
CA GLY A 672 11.32 9.72 -9.69
C GLY A 672 12.73 10.20 -10.01
N ALA A 673 13.62 9.29 -10.41
CA ALA A 673 14.99 9.63 -10.77
C ALA A 673 15.06 10.78 -11.80
N LEU A 674 14.26 10.69 -12.86
CA LEU A 674 14.22 11.72 -13.92
C LEU A 674 13.74 13.09 -13.41
N SER A 675 12.76 13.13 -12.49
CA SER A 675 12.27 14.41 -11.96
C SER A 675 13.30 15.07 -11.05
N LEU A 676 14.05 14.28 -10.28
CA LEU A 676 15.19 14.76 -9.49
C LEU A 676 16.31 15.29 -10.38
N VAL A 677 16.75 14.50 -11.36
CA VAL A 677 17.84 14.85 -12.28
C VAL A 677 17.57 16.18 -12.98
N SER A 678 16.33 16.42 -13.42
CA SER A 678 15.94 17.70 -14.04
C SER A 678 16.08 18.93 -13.14
N ARG A 679 16.21 18.74 -11.82
CA ARG A 679 16.41 19.79 -10.82
C ARG A 679 17.84 19.88 -10.30
N LEU A 680 18.71 18.94 -10.65
CA LEU A 680 20.11 18.98 -10.25
C LEU A 680 20.87 19.96 -11.15
N ALA A 681 21.55 20.91 -10.52
CA ALA A 681 22.47 21.84 -11.17
C ALA A 681 23.88 21.50 -10.72
N PHE A 682 24.61 20.80 -11.57
CA PHE A 682 26.00 20.41 -11.30
C PHE A 682 26.93 21.59 -11.53
N ARG A 683 27.81 21.82 -10.57
CA ARG A 683 28.95 22.74 -10.69
C ARG A 683 30.18 22.00 -10.20
N ALA A 684 31.07 21.68 -11.13
CA ALA A 684 32.42 21.28 -10.81
C ALA A 684 33.34 22.48 -11.06
N ASP A 685 34.38 22.64 -10.26
CA ASP A 685 35.51 23.48 -10.66
C ASP A 685 36.10 22.89 -11.93
N ASP A 686 36.43 23.71 -12.93
CA ASP A 686 37.06 23.28 -14.18
C ASP A 686 38.35 22.49 -13.91
N ALA A 687 39.05 22.83 -12.81
CA ALA A 687 40.25 22.12 -12.36
C ALA A 687 39.98 20.67 -11.90
N LEU A 688 38.75 20.34 -11.47
CA LEU A 688 38.34 19.02 -11.01
C LEU A 688 37.53 18.26 -12.06
N ALA A 689 36.81 18.97 -12.93
CA ALA A 689 35.92 18.37 -13.92
C ALA A 689 36.64 17.47 -14.93
N GLU A 690 37.76 17.93 -15.48
CA GLU A 690 38.53 17.18 -16.48
C GLU A 690 39.22 15.92 -15.91
N PRO A 691 39.94 15.99 -14.77
CA PRO A 691 40.52 14.80 -14.14
C PRO A 691 39.47 13.75 -13.72
N ILE A 692 38.32 14.20 -13.22
CA ILE A 692 37.23 13.30 -12.81
C ILE A 692 36.64 12.62 -14.05
N SER A 693 36.37 13.36 -15.13
CA SER A 693 35.87 12.75 -16.36
C SER A 693 36.87 11.77 -16.97
N GLU A 694 38.16 12.09 -16.98
CA GLU A 694 39.21 11.17 -17.44
C GLU A 694 39.27 9.90 -16.60
N ALA A 695 39.23 10.02 -15.27
CA ALA A 695 39.21 8.88 -14.35
C ALA A 695 37.96 7.99 -14.52
N MET A 696 36.86 8.56 -14.98
CA MET A 696 35.58 7.88 -15.19
C MET A 696 35.37 7.43 -16.65
N GLY A 697 36.43 7.38 -17.47
CA GLY A 697 36.33 6.87 -18.83
C GLY A 697 35.62 7.79 -19.82
N GLY A 698 35.58 9.10 -19.53
CA GLY A 698 34.99 10.14 -20.38
C GLY A 698 33.54 10.49 -20.04
N GLU A 699 32.94 9.84 -19.05
CA GLU A 699 31.63 10.23 -18.53
C GLU A 699 31.74 11.47 -17.65
N SER A 700 30.69 12.31 -17.62
CA SER A 700 30.64 13.42 -16.67
C SER A 700 30.11 12.95 -15.32
N LEU A 701 30.43 13.68 -14.24
CA LEU A 701 29.83 13.40 -12.93
C LEU A 701 28.30 13.43 -12.99
N ALA A 702 27.74 14.33 -13.80
CA ALA A 702 26.30 14.46 -13.96
C ALA A 702 25.68 13.20 -14.56
N ASP A 703 26.35 12.59 -15.54
CA ASP A 703 25.90 11.34 -16.18
C ASP A 703 25.90 10.19 -15.18
N ILE A 704 27.00 10.01 -14.44
CA ILE A 704 27.13 8.93 -13.46
C ILE A 704 26.15 9.09 -12.31
N LEU A 705 25.97 10.32 -11.80
CA LEU A 705 24.99 10.54 -10.74
C LEU A 705 23.57 10.28 -11.27
N THR A 706 23.29 10.66 -12.52
CA THR A 706 22.01 10.36 -13.17
C THR A 706 21.79 8.85 -13.25
N ASP A 707 22.77 8.10 -13.73
CA ASP A 707 22.70 6.64 -13.83
C ASP A 707 22.55 5.97 -12.47
N TYR A 708 23.29 6.44 -11.45
CA TYR A 708 23.13 5.98 -10.08
C TYR A 708 21.71 6.19 -9.57
N LEU A 709 21.17 7.40 -9.73
CA LEU A 709 19.82 7.75 -9.29
C LEU A 709 18.74 6.95 -10.03
N MET A 710 19.01 6.53 -11.28
CA MET A 710 18.16 5.66 -12.09
C MET A 710 18.30 4.16 -11.79
N GLY A 711 19.18 3.75 -10.87
CA GLY A 711 19.30 2.34 -10.46
C GLY A 711 20.58 1.62 -10.90
N SER A 712 21.52 2.31 -11.59
CA SER A 712 22.79 1.70 -11.98
C SER A 712 23.79 1.60 -10.81
N GLY A 713 24.16 0.36 -10.43
CA GLY A 713 25.25 0.04 -9.49
C GLY A 713 25.09 0.50 -8.02
N ILE A 714 25.82 -0.09 -7.09
CA ILE A 714 25.93 0.41 -5.70
C ILE A 714 27.26 1.18 -5.58
N PRO A 715 27.27 2.46 -5.19
CA PRO A 715 28.50 3.20 -4.95
C PRO A 715 29.27 2.53 -3.82
N CYS A 716 30.42 1.91 -4.16
CA CYS A 716 31.32 1.23 -3.23
C CYS A 716 30.60 0.20 -2.31
N PRO A 717 30.33 -1.02 -2.80
CA PRO A 717 29.60 -2.06 -2.06
C PRO A 717 30.16 -2.36 -0.67
N ASP A 718 31.48 -2.33 -0.52
CA ASP A 718 32.15 -2.61 0.76
C ASP A 718 31.80 -1.56 1.83
N LEU A 719 31.83 -0.27 1.47
CA LEU A 719 31.43 0.82 2.38
C LEU A 719 29.93 0.79 2.70
N PHE A 720 29.11 0.39 1.72
CA PHE A 720 27.68 0.22 1.94
C PHE A 720 27.40 -0.89 2.96
N GLU A 721 28.04 -2.06 2.81
CA GLU A 721 27.87 -3.17 3.75
C GLU A 721 28.48 -2.85 5.13
N GLU A 722 29.57 -2.08 5.19
CA GLU A 722 30.10 -1.56 6.45
C GLU A 722 29.07 -0.63 7.15
N ALA A 723 28.54 0.35 6.43
CA ALA A 723 27.53 1.28 6.96
C ALA A 723 26.26 0.55 7.41
N ARG A 724 25.85 -0.47 6.65
CA ARG A 724 24.74 -1.36 6.99
C ARG A 724 25.03 -2.17 8.25
N GLY A 725 26.22 -2.77 8.37
CA GLY A 725 26.64 -3.55 9.52
C GLY A 725 26.81 -2.72 10.79
N GLN A 726 27.18 -1.45 10.65
CA GLN A 726 27.26 -0.47 11.74
C GLN A 726 25.90 0.12 12.14
N GLY A 727 24.83 -0.19 11.40
CA GLY A 727 23.50 0.35 11.67
C GLY A 727 23.40 1.85 11.44
N LEU A 728 24.16 2.41 10.51
CA LEU A 728 24.16 3.86 10.22
C LEU A 728 22.89 4.31 9.48
N PHE A 729 22.14 3.39 8.87
CA PHE A 729 20.86 3.69 8.23
C PHE A 729 19.76 3.80 9.28
N PRO A 730 18.96 4.89 9.29
CA PRO A 730 17.79 4.98 10.15
C PRO A 730 16.81 3.83 9.92
N ASP A 731 16.17 3.31 10.98
CA ASP A 731 15.16 2.23 10.91
C ASP A 731 14.00 2.52 9.93
N VAL A 732 13.75 3.79 9.65
CA VAL A 732 12.72 4.25 8.73
C VAL A 732 13.08 4.02 7.26
N VAL A 733 14.35 3.71 6.96
CA VAL A 733 14.82 3.37 5.61
C VAL A 733 14.73 1.85 5.41
N ASP A 734 13.74 1.42 4.63
CA ASP A 734 13.59 0.02 4.27
C ASP A 734 14.56 -0.36 3.13
N LEU A 735 15.74 -0.85 3.51
CA LEU A 735 16.77 -1.30 2.57
C LEU A 735 16.33 -2.51 1.71
N SER A 736 15.24 -3.21 2.04
CA SER A 736 14.71 -4.26 1.16
C SER A 736 14.16 -3.70 -0.17
N LEU A 737 13.95 -2.38 -0.23
CA LEU A 737 13.45 -1.67 -1.39
C LEU A 737 14.57 -1.07 -2.25
N ILE A 738 15.84 -1.37 -1.97
CA ILE A 738 17.00 -0.73 -2.61
C ILE A 738 17.02 -0.85 -4.13
N ASP A 739 16.45 -1.93 -4.66
CA ASP A 739 16.39 -2.22 -6.10
C ASP A 739 15.18 -1.56 -6.79
N ARG A 740 14.33 -0.82 -6.07
CA ARG A 740 13.25 -0.05 -6.72
C ARG A 740 13.86 1.14 -7.48
N ASP A 741 13.37 1.37 -8.70
CA ASP A 741 13.81 2.43 -9.62
C ASP A 741 13.87 3.84 -9.00
N ASN A 742 13.03 4.12 -7.99
CA ASN A 742 12.95 5.41 -7.33
C ASN A 742 13.62 5.45 -5.95
N PHE A 743 14.09 4.33 -5.40
CA PHE A 743 14.63 4.26 -4.05
C PHE A 743 15.81 5.22 -3.88
N ARG A 744 16.77 5.18 -4.79
CA ARG A 744 17.99 5.99 -4.71
C ARG A 744 17.70 7.48 -4.88
N ALA A 745 16.79 7.82 -5.78
CA ALA A 745 16.32 9.20 -5.94
C ALA A 745 15.61 9.71 -4.68
N GLN A 746 14.83 8.86 -4.01
CA GLN A 746 14.20 9.18 -2.73
C GLN A 746 15.25 9.35 -1.63
N MET A 747 16.21 8.44 -1.50
CA MET A 747 17.28 8.54 -0.49
C MET A 747 18.14 9.78 -0.70
N TRP A 748 18.52 10.09 -1.94
CA TRP A 748 19.22 11.32 -2.27
C TRP A 748 18.42 12.56 -1.88
N THR A 749 17.13 12.58 -2.26
CA THR A 749 16.25 13.71 -1.92
C THR A 749 16.09 13.85 -0.41
N TRP A 750 16.02 12.73 0.30
CA TRP A 750 15.95 12.72 1.75
C TRP A 750 17.21 13.32 2.37
N ALA A 751 18.39 12.85 1.97
CA ALA A 751 19.66 13.38 2.46
C ALA A 751 19.78 14.90 2.23
N VAL A 752 19.28 15.41 1.09
CA VAL A 752 19.39 16.83 0.74
C VAL A 752 18.29 17.70 1.36
N SER A 753 17.08 17.18 1.49
CA SER A 753 15.88 17.99 1.79
C SER A 753 15.16 17.63 3.09
N GLY A 754 15.60 16.55 3.76
CA GLY A 754 14.99 16.03 4.97
C GLY A 754 13.72 15.20 4.75
N ALA A 755 13.35 14.92 3.50
CA ALA A 755 12.21 14.05 3.20
C ALA A 755 12.41 13.35 1.84
N PRO A 756 11.81 12.19 1.60
CA PRO A 756 11.91 11.48 0.32
C PRO A 756 11.05 12.11 -0.79
N PHE A 757 10.81 13.42 -0.72
CA PHE A 757 9.92 14.17 -1.61
C PHE A 757 10.57 15.47 -2.08
N LEU A 758 10.41 15.80 -3.37
CA LEU A 758 10.87 17.07 -3.92
C LEU A 758 9.82 18.14 -3.65
N ALA A 759 10.04 18.94 -2.61
CA ALA A 759 9.18 20.08 -2.33
C ALA A 759 9.06 20.99 -3.57
N ARG A 760 7.87 21.54 -3.80
CA ARG A 760 7.59 22.33 -5.02
C ARG A 760 8.41 23.62 -5.09
N ASP A 761 8.62 24.23 -3.94
CA ASP A 761 9.42 25.43 -3.72
C ASP A 761 10.92 25.13 -3.64
N LEU A 762 11.31 23.85 -3.63
CA LEU A 762 12.70 23.45 -3.76
C LEU A 762 13.19 23.87 -5.15
N GLY A 763 13.97 24.96 -5.18
CA GLY A 763 14.66 25.41 -6.39
C GLY A 763 15.64 24.36 -6.92
N SER A 764 16.49 24.74 -7.88
CA SER A 764 17.53 23.85 -8.37
C SER A 764 18.43 23.40 -7.21
N ILE A 765 18.61 22.09 -7.03
CA ILE A 765 19.54 21.52 -6.07
C ILE A 765 20.94 21.66 -6.69
N LYS A 766 21.82 22.43 -6.04
CA LYS A 766 23.18 22.60 -6.52
C LYS A 766 24.04 21.45 -5.98
N VAL A 767 24.66 20.71 -6.89
CA VAL A 767 25.67 19.71 -6.55
C VAL A 767 27.02 20.34 -6.84
N ILE A 768 27.81 20.58 -5.79
CA ILE A 768 29.12 21.23 -5.89
C ILE A 768 30.16 20.23 -5.42
N LEU A 769 31.12 19.94 -6.30
CA LEU A 769 32.32 19.20 -5.91
C LEU A 769 33.33 20.16 -5.31
N VAL A 770 33.86 19.81 -4.14
CA VAL A 770 34.84 20.61 -3.40
C VAL A 770 35.98 19.71 -2.92
N ASP A 771 37.15 20.31 -2.65
CA ASP A 771 38.28 19.64 -2.00
C ASP A 771 37.96 19.37 -0.51
N ASP A 772 38.59 18.34 0.09
CA ASP A 772 38.44 18.02 1.52
C ASP A 772 38.76 19.22 2.44
N ASN A 773 39.59 20.15 1.98
CA ASN A 773 39.98 21.36 2.73
C ASN A 773 39.13 22.59 2.40
N ASP A 774 38.07 22.46 1.59
CA ASP A 774 37.23 23.58 1.19
C ASP A 774 36.42 24.12 2.39
N ALA A 775 36.32 25.44 2.49
CA ALA A 775 35.56 26.11 3.54
C ALA A 775 34.06 25.76 3.53
N LEU A 776 33.52 25.33 2.38
CA LEU A 776 32.15 24.83 2.25
C LEU A 776 31.96 23.43 2.87
N TYR A 777 33.04 22.65 3.00
CA TYR A 777 33.03 21.32 3.64
C TYR A 777 33.18 21.40 5.16
N LEU A 778 33.85 22.44 5.66
CA LEU A 778 34.12 22.70 7.08
C LEU A 778 33.03 23.54 7.80
N GLY A 779 31.91 23.82 7.11
CA GLY A 779 30.82 24.70 7.55
C GLY A 779 29.84 24.08 8.53
#